data_AF-A0A2D0MY53-F1
#
_entry.id   AF-A0A2D0MY53-F1
#
_cell.length_a   1.000
_cell.length_b   1.000
_cell.length_c   1.000
_cell.angle_alpha   90.00
_cell.angle_beta   90.00
_cell.angle_gamma   90.00
#
_symmetry.space_group_name_H-M   'P 1'
#
loop_
_entity.id
_entity.type
_entity.pdbx_description
1 polymer ?
#
loop_
_entity_poly.entity_id
_entity_poly.type
_entity_poly.pdbx_seq_one_letter_code
_entity_poly.pdbx_strand_id
1 'polypeptide(L)'
;MPGANKTLYAVIIGINAYPRSPLYGCVNDALAVHQFCSQLADSNDDIKDYQPLLLLAPHEGEDDAALREYNLSKSDYQSPTRNNIIKAFSHFKQAKAENEDICLFYYSGHGSFQPAPELFWDLKSGKQVESLVCVDSRVRGGRDLIDKELAYLLWDAINDKAFYQPGKAGIHTVLIMDCCHSGDNTRGGVRARMEQPNPNRTPISDYAGYKESLEKSGAVESDKAFLKALEMWRSARYVHLAAARDKETAKETMLEDRSSGVFTYSLLKTLRSGGMQLSYQELIERIKVMVRNRVEDQIPLVFATEPKDTQMTFMGRQLKEPSREYVTYFDPDTEEWKINAGANAGIVPSNSDKEPTVVKVWRKSKTDEVRKTEVVAVEPASAVLDGSVFSGEDEAHEDWIARITLMSAPKIKVSFDESVGDKERKYLENAAAKVKVPTYEFVGAAEDAAFVTYQVGEDYVLAKKNSLVPVFKRNSDPDKFLAAVGNVGQWMRVLELNNQETEISRGEIEVRVEVVEGEQLSYSNLNSVPAASLLKDPSEIKVAYKRIDAGSRGVGKHAVQPGIRVRIRTKDRPYYVACLFMDSLYGMTSNLDSTEVDPDGNGEWIKFSVKGEEYRTIPLNVDDNYHKLGITEITDYLKIFVSTEEFPIKSWEQESLKLDDKLIKIDRIKKKSMGLMEDASGRGSSDWMSFTIPVRISRPLPQQEQSVGGAGKNVAQIGGARLTVPQGFSARVSAASEAEIKDMVNTATERSVDGADKLRTTLMPPPIVWGAAPSRNAVFSRSVSAAAPDTQLSVLEITAPLGDNIISEENPILFEPEGGLTEDEVLVSFAYDEDSGMYLPLGFSDEEGQLHIENLPKATPGKIIGDESINERSLSGSIKLFFKKVVIGSITGQTNNNKLARCSLGEDGVSVATAVGDGALADPKLKNICLLVHGIIGDTEGQRQAFFENDSKLHEYFDAVISYDYENLNTPIEETAKLLKSDLAKAGITGADGKRLTIVAHSMGGLVSRWFIEHEGGDEMVHQLIQMGTPNGGSETSDFRKSVFGMMSMAMNGAAFLKPYLPVLSFIGKRVTKAVFHTLNQMSPTESDFLKALNKDGSPNSGVPYTVIGGDTNAIKPEKMDDQPLLKQFWLAVKQKAPYVLLNKLVFKSEDPNDMAVTQVSMQKVPTQDTLPFHSVACDHISYFCYAEAMAKLQEILEQQRGG
;
A
#
# COMPACT_ATOMS: atom_id res chain seq x y z
N MET A 1 36.43 -17.07 -3.89
CA MET A 1 37.70 -17.46 -4.56
C MET A 1 38.22 -16.24 -5.32
N PRO A 2 39.52 -16.14 -5.65
CA PRO A 2 39.96 -15.14 -6.63
C PRO A 2 39.20 -15.33 -7.95
N GLY A 3 38.81 -14.23 -8.60
CA GLY A 3 37.90 -14.27 -9.74
C GLY A 3 38.47 -14.96 -10.97
N ALA A 4 37.75 -15.95 -11.50
CA ALA A 4 38.03 -16.53 -12.80
C ALA A 4 37.59 -15.55 -13.91
N ASN A 5 38.55 -15.12 -14.74
CA ASN A 5 38.32 -14.23 -15.87
C ASN A 5 37.61 -15.03 -16.98
N LYS A 6 36.28 -14.91 -17.10
CA LYS A 6 35.51 -15.62 -18.13
C LYS A 6 35.57 -14.91 -19.47
N THR A 7 35.45 -15.71 -20.52
CA THR A 7 35.27 -15.28 -21.90
C THR A 7 33.95 -15.81 -22.45
N LEU A 8 33.16 -14.95 -23.10
CA LEU A 8 31.99 -15.36 -23.86
C LEU A 8 32.39 -15.56 -25.34
N TYR A 9 32.58 -16.81 -25.74
CA TYR A 9 32.81 -17.19 -27.14
C TYR A 9 31.48 -17.36 -27.85
N ALA A 10 31.18 -16.51 -28.84
CA ALA A 10 29.93 -16.58 -29.59
C ALA A 10 30.18 -16.81 -31.09
N VAL A 11 29.61 -17.87 -31.64
CA VAL A 11 29.48 -18.07 -33.10
C VAL A 11 28.07 -17.64 -33.47
N ILE A 12 27.94 -16.61 -34.30
CA ILE A 12 26.66 -15.97 -34.61
C ILE A 12 26.47 -15.95 -36.12
N ILE A 13 25.43 -16.63 -36.60
CA ILE A 13 25.17 -16.87 -38.02
C ILE A 13 23.82 -16.25 -38.42
N GLY A 14 23.83 -15.43 -39.47
CA GLY A 14 22.62 -14.78 -40.01
C GLY A 14 22.64 -14.76 -41.54
N ILE A 15 21.62 -15.36 -42.18
CA ILE A 15 21.63 -15.58 -43.63
C ILE A 15 20.37 -14.99 -44.28
N ASN A 16 20.51 -13.84 -44.94
CA ASN A 16 19.45 -13.18 -45.72
C ASN A 16 19.56 -13.54 -47.22
N ALA A 17 20.75 -13.34 -47.80
CA ALA A 17 21.06 -13.46 -49.23
C ALA A 17 21.22 -14.91 -49.72
N TYR A 18 20.19 -15.73 -49.54
CA TYR A 18 20.11 -17.05 -50.14
C TYR A 18 19.93 -16.98 -51.68
N PRO A 19 20.66 -17.78 -52.48
CA PRO A 19 20.50 -17.85 -53.94
C PRO A 19 19.12 -18.35 -54.44
N ARG A 20 18.29 -18.85 -53.52
CA ARG A 20 16.87 -19.21 -53.68
C ARG A 20 16.20 -18.92 -52.34
N SER A 21 14.96 -18.44 -52.34
CA SER A 21 14.22 -18.15 -51.11
C SER A 21 14.94 -17.12 -50.20
N PRO A 22 15.08 -15.85 -50.62
CA PRO A 22 15.71 -14.83 -49.78
C PRO A 22 14.91 -14.59 -48.49
N LEU A 23 15.63 -14.49 -47.37
CA LEU A 23 15.14 -14.04 -46.07
C LEU A 23 15.62 -12.61 -45.80
N TYR A 24 15.02 -11.93 -44.83
CA TYR A 24 15.30 -10.51 -44.57
C TYR A 24 15.54 -10.19 -43.09
N GLY A 25 15.05 -11.02 -42.16
CA GLY A 25 15.25 -10.80 -40.73
C GLY A 25 16.47 -11.49 -40.13
N CYS A 26 17.13 -12.40 -40.85
CA CYS A 26 18.15 -13.28 -40.27
C CYS A 26 19.47 -12.56 -39.97
N VAL A 27 19.83 -11.53 -40.75
CA VAL A 27 20.99 -10.67 -40.42
C VAL A 27 20.66 -9.73 -39.26
N ASN A 28 19.48 -9.11 -39.25
CA ASN A 28 19.03 -8.24 -38.15
C ASN A 28 19.01 -8.99 -36.80
N ASP A 29 18.49 -10.23 -36.79
CA ASP A 29 18.50 -11.08 -35.60
C ASP A 29 19.93 -11.37 -35.09
N ALA A 30 20.85 -11.70 -36.01
CA ALA A 30 22.25 -11.97 -35.69
C ALA A 30 22.95 -10.73 -35.10
N LEU A 31 22.68 -9.55 -35.66
CA LEU A 31 23.18 -8.27 -35.14
C LEU A 31 22.62 -7.97 -33.74
N ALA A 32 21.31 -8.12 -33.54
CA ALA A 32 20.66 -7.90 -32.24
C ALA A 32 21.18 -8.87 -31.15
N VAL A 33 21.46 -10.13 -31.50
CA VAL A 33 22.10 -11.11 -30.60
C VAL A 33 23.57 -10.75 -30.31
N HIS A 34 24.31 -10.27 -31.30
CA HIS A 34 25.68 -9.79 -31.13
C HIS A 34 25.77 -8.61 -30.14
N GLN A 35 24.95 -7.57 -30.34
CA GLN A 35 24.86 -6.43 -29.43
C GLN A 35 24.39 -6.84 -28.03
N PHE A 36 23.39 -7.72 -27.93
CA PHE A 36 22.96 -8.26 -26.64
C PHE A 36 24.10 -8.96 -25.89
N CYS A 37 24.93 -9.74 -26.58
CA CYS A 37 26.08 -10.41 -25.98
C CYS A 37 27.18 -9.44 -25.54
N SER A 38 27.43 -8.37 -26.29
CA SER A 38 28.35 -7.29 -25.87
C SER A 38 27.83 -6.62 -24.59
N GLN A 39 26.61 -6.07 -24.64
CA GLN A 39 26.00 -5.36 -23.50
C GLN A 39 25.85 -6.24 -22.25
N LEU A 40 25.74 -7.57 -22.43
CA LEU A 40 25.74 -8.55 -21.36
C LEU A 40 27.12 -8.71 -20.71
N ALA A 41 28.20 -8.75 -21.50
CA ALA A 41 29.57 -8.72 -20.97
C ALA A 41 29.86 -7.37 -20.28
N ASP A 42 29.53 -6.25 -20.92
CA ASP A 42 29.70 -4.89 -20.39
C ASP A 42 28.95 -4.65 -19.06
N SER A 43 27.91 -5.44 -18.78
CA SER A 43 27.10 -5.36 -17.56
C SER A 43 27.49 -6.37 -16.47
N ASN A 44 28.43 -7.29 -16.73
CA ASN A 44 28.80 -8.37 -15.82
C ASN A 44 30.31 -8.46 -15.61
N ASP A 45 30.78 -7.93 -14.46
CA ASP A 45 32.20 -7.78 -14.09
C ASP A 45 33.01 -9.10 -14.05
N ASP A 46 32.32 -10.24 -14.10
CA ASP A 46 32.92 -11.58 -14.08
C ASP A 46 33.10 -12.20 -15.48
N ILE A 47 32.53 -11.58 -16.52
CA ILE A 47 32.82 -11.80 -17.94
C ILE A 47 33.80 -10.71 -18.37
N LYS A 48 35.07 -11.08 -18.56
CA LYS A 48 36.14 -10.12 -18.86
C LYS A 48 36.28 -9.82 -20.36
N ASP A 49 35.83 -10.74 -21.21
CA ASP A 49 36.08 -10.70 -22.64
C ASP A 49 34.89 -11.28 -23.42
N TYR A 50 34.58 -10.68 -24.56
CA TYR A 50 33.53 -11.10 -25.48
C TYR A 50 34.16 -11.33 -26.86
N GLN A 51 34.13 -12.57 -27.31
CA GLN A 51 34.79 -13.03 -28.52
C GLN A 51 33.74 -13.45 -29.57
N PRO A 52 33.20 -12.51 -30.36
CA PRO A 52 32.30 -12.82 -31.47
C PRO A 52 33.05 -13.41 -32.67
N LEU A 53 32.43 -14.38 -33.32
CA LEU A 53 32.75 -14.83 -34.67
C LEU A 53 31.47 -14.75 -35.50
N LEU A 54 31.36 -13.68 -36.30
CA LEU A 54 30.18 -13.38 -37.11
C LEU A 54 30.27 -14.06 -38.48
N LEU A 55 29.20 -14.76 -38.88
CA LEU A 55 29.06 -15.29 -40.23
C LEU A 55 27.75 -14.79 -40.87
N LEU A 56 27.83 -13.74 -41.68
CA LEU A 56 26.67 -13.03 -42.22
C LEU A 56 26.60 -13.12 -43.74
N ALA A 57 25.40 -13.34 -44.28
CA ALA A 57 25.09 -13.18 -45.71
C ALA A 57 24.04 -12.09 -45.91
N PRO A 58 24.44 -10.80 -45.85
CA PRO A 58 23.56 -9.67 -46.15
C PRO A 58 23.22 -9.56 -47.63
N HIS A 59 22.04 -9.00 -47.93
CA HIS A 59 21.72 -8.46 -49.25
C HIS A 59 22.55 -7.19 -49.49
N GLU A 60 23.26 -7.11 -50.61
CA GLU A 60 24.10 -5.93 -50.92
C GLU A 60 23.23 -4.68 -51.12
N GLY A 61 23.49 -3.62 -50.35
CA GLY A 61 22.74 -2.36 -50.42
C GLY A 61 21.48 -2.28 -49.55
N GLU A 62 20.78 -3.40 -49.32
CA GLU A 62 19.58 -3.41 -48.45
C GLU A 62 19.96 -3.55 -46.96
N ASP A 63 20.78 -4.55 -46.61
CA ASP A 63 21.25 -4.76 -45.21
C ASP A 63 22.41 -3.81 -44.83
N ASP A 64 22.92 -3.03 -45.78
CA ASP A 64 24.03 -2.08 -45.62
C ASP A 64 23.79 -1.05 -44.50
N ALA A 65 22.55 -0.62 -44.29
CA ALA A 65 22.20 0.33 -43.23
C ALA A 65 22.31 -0.32 -41.84
N ALA A 66 21.80 -1.54 -41.68
CA ALA A 66 21.88 -2.29 -40.43
C ALA A 66 23.34 -2.62 -40.06
N LEU A 67 24.19 -2.97 -41.03
CA LEU A 67 25.61 -3.20 -40.77
C LEU A 67 26.33 -1.94 -40.25
N ARG A 68 26.03 -0.76 -40.82
CA ARG A 68 26.64 0.53 -40.40
C ARG A 68 26.23 0.95 -38.99
N GLU A 69 24.98 0.73 -38.59
CA GLU A 69 24.48 1.04 -37.23
C GLU A 69 25.26 0.30 -36.12
N TYR A 70 25.70 -0.92 -36.43
CA TYR A 70 26.50 -1.80 -35.57
C TYR A 70 28.02 -1.62 -35.82
N ASN A 71 28.43 -0.61 -36.60
CA ASN A 71 29.82 -0.31 -36.99
C ASN A 71 30.56 -1.47 -37.69
N LEU A 72 29.85 -2.37 -38.38
CA LEU A 72 30.44 -3.52 -39.07
C LEU A 72 30.67 -3.27 -40.57
N SER A 73 31.79 -3.77 -41.06
CA SER A 73 32.20 -3.74 -42.46
C SER A 73 32.44 -5.15 -43.03
N LYS A 74 32.69 -5.26 -44.34
CA LYS A 74 32.93 -6.55 -45.02
C LYS A 74 34.18 -7.32 -44.57
N SER A 75 35.04 -6.75 -43.71
CA SER A 75 36.15 -7.49 -43.07
C SER A 75 35.77 -8.20 -41.78
N ASP A 76 34.67 -7.79 -41.15
CA ASP A 76 34.40 -8.08 -39.72
C ASP A 76 33.47 -9.29 -39.53
N TYR A 77 32.97 -9.84 -40.64
CA TYR A 77 32.21 -11.08 -40.72
C TYR A 77 32.65 -11.93 -41.90
N GLN A 78 32.41 -13.24 -41.81
CA GLN A 78 32.70 -14.19 -42.90
C GLN A 78 31.43 -14.63 -43.62
N SER A 79 31.54 -15.07 -44.88
CA SER A 79 30.38 -15.66 -45.58
C SER A 79 29.99 -17.00 -44.92
N PRO A 80 28.70 -17.23 -44.57
CA PRO A 80 28.18 -18.44 -43.91
C PRO A 80 28.05 -19.62 -44.89
N THR A 81 29.16 -19.95 -45.53
CA THR A 81 29.32 -21.20 -46.29
C THR A 81 29.43 -22.38 -45.33
N ARG A 82 29.02 -23.57 -45.78
CA ARG A 82 29.12 -24.81 -45.00
C ARG A 82 30.53 -25.04 -44.46
N ASN A 83 31.55 -24.75 -45.27
CA ASN A 83 32.95 -24.90 -44.87
C ASN A 83 33.39 -23.88 -43.81
N ASN A 84 32.87 -22.65 -43.81
CA ASN A 84 33.17 -21.65 -42.79
C ASN A 84 32.41 -21.93 -41.48
N ILE A 85 31.15 -22.38 -41.56
CA ILE A 85 30.37 -22.81 -40.39
C ILE A 85 31.04 -24.02 -39.73
N ILE A 86 31.54 -25.01 -40.50
CA ILE A 86 32.34 -26.13 -39.96
C ILE A 86 33.60 -25.63 -39.25
N LYS A 87 34.34 -24.68 -39.84
CA LYS A 87 35.53 -24.09 -39.21
C LYS A 87 35.20 -23.32 -37.93
N ALA A 88 34.04 -22.66 -37.85
CA ALA A 88 33.67 -21.83 -36.70
C ALA A 88 33.67 -22.59 -35.37
N PHE A 89 33.50 -23.93 -35.37
CA PHE A 89 33.61 -24.75 -34.16
C PHE A 89 35.04 -24.81 -33.57
N SER A 90 36.08 -24.43 -34.33
CA SER A 90 37.41 -24.21 -33.73
C SER A 90 37.45 -23.03 -32.77
N HIS A 91 36.49 -22.10 -32.85
CA HIS A 91 36.38 -20.97 -31.92
C HIS A 91 36.14 -21.45 -30.48
N PHE A 92 35.19 -22.36 -30.29
CA PHE A 92 34.89 -22.99 -29.00
C PHE A 92 36.02 -23.88 -28.45
N LYS A 93 36.98 -24.30 -29.29
CA LYS A 93 38.17 -25.02 -28.81
C LYS A 93 39.04 -24.15 -27.90
N GLN A 94 38.95 -22.82 -27.99
CA GLN A 94 39.69 -21.87 -27.15
C GLN A 94 39.12 -21.76 -25.71
N ALA A 95 37.84 -22.06 -25.52
CA ALA A 95 37.16 -21.94 -24.22
C ALA A 95 37.72 -22.91 -23.17
N LYS A 96 37.85 -22.44 -21.92
CA LYS A 96 38.50 -23.12 -20.81
C LYS A 96 37.51 -23.49 -19.71
N ALA A 97 37.60 -24.74 -19.24
CA ALA A 97 36.73 -25.25 -18.17
C ALA A 97 37.08 -24.61 -16.82
N GLU A 98 38.37 -24.38 -16.56
CA GLU A 98 38.89 -23.74 -15.35
C GLU A 98 38.55 -22.25 -15.23
N ASN A 99 38.27 -21.58 -16.35
CA ASN A 99 37.78 -20.20 -16.37
C ASN A 99 36.27 -20.10 -16.13
N GLU A 100 35.53 -21.20 -16.36
CA GLU A 100 34.07 -21.23 -16.54
C GLU A 100 33.55 -20.50 -17.80
N ASP A 101 34.30 -20.57 -18.90
CA ASP A 101 33.96 -19.87 -20.15
C ASP A 101 32.60 -20.31 -20.75
N ILE A 102 31.97 -19.41 -21.52
CA ILE A 102 30.64 -19.62 -22.10
C ILE A 102 30.77 -19.77 -23.61
N CYS A 103 30.12 -20.79 -24.19
CA CYS A 103 30.06 -21.03 -25.63
C CYS A 103 28.61 -20.85 -26.13
N LEU A 104 28.37 -19.82 -26.94
CA LEU A 104 27.08 -19.56 -27.58
C LEU A 104 27.17 -19.88 -29.08
N PHE A 105 26.30 -20.77 -29.56
CA PHE A 105 26.05 -20.98 -30.99
C PHE A 105 24.66 -20.43 -31.34
N TYR A 106 24.62 -19.37 -32.15
CA TYR A 106 23.39 -18.77 -32.66
C TYR A 106 23.28 -18.95 -34.18
N TYR A 107 22.12 -19.40 -34.65
CA TYR A 107 21.80 -19.53 -36.07
C TYR A 107 20.41 -18.96 -36.39
N SER A 108 20.36 -18.01 -37.33
CA SER A 108 19.14 -17.54 -37.98
C SER A 108 19.23 -17.77 -39.49
N GLY A 109 18.26 -18.50 -40.05
CA GLY A 109 18.26 -18.87 -41.46
C GLY A 109 17.31 -20.00 -41.78
N HIS A 110 17.37 -20.50 -43.01
CA HIS A 110 16.54 -21.62 -43.46
C HIS A 110 16.91 -22.94 -42.76
N GLY A 111 15.88 -23.64 -42.30
CA GLY A 111 15.90 -25.08 -42.02
C GLY A 111 15.47 -25.89 -43.24
N SER A 112 15.86 -27.16 -43.29
CA SER A 112 15.59 -28.11 -44.39
C SER A 112 15.63 -29.56 -43.89
N PHE A 113 15.25 -30.49 -44.77
CA PHE A 113 15.40 -31.93 -44.60
C PHE A 113 16.09 -32.55 -45.81
N GLN A 114 16.70 -33.71 -45.62
CA GLN A 114 17.13 -34.59 -46.71
C GLN A 114 16.86 -36.07 -46.38
N PRO A 115 16.77 -36.97 -47.38
CA PRO A 115 16.65 -38.41 -47.15
C PRO A 115 17.78 -38.94 -46.28
N ALA A 116 17.44 -39.63 -45.19
CA ALA A 116 18.41 -40.22 -44.30
C ALA A 116 19.11 -41.42 -44.98
N PRO A 117 20.43 -41.60 -44.79
CA PRO A 117 21.09 -42.88 -45.00
C PRO A 117 20.34 -44.02 -44.29
N GLU A 118 20.36 -45.22 -44.90
CA GLU A 118 19.70 -46.42 -44.35
C GLU A 118 20.06 -46.69 -42.89
N LEU A 119 21.31 -46.39 -42.51
CA LEU A 119 21.83 -46.53 -41.16
C LEU A 119 21.07 -45.72 -40.08
N PHE A 120 20.32 -44.69 -40.47
CA PHE A 120 19.54 -43.86 -39.56
C PHE A 120 18.02 -44.08 -39.69
N TRP A 121 17.58 -45.05 -40.51
CA TRP A 121 16.14 -45.32 -40.70
C TRP A 121 15.45 -45.80 -39.42
N ASP A 122 16.18 -46.51 -38.55
CA ASP A 122 15.66 -46.96 -37.24
C ASP A 122 15.69 -45.85 -36.18
N LEU A 123 16.28 -44.68 -36.47
CA LEU A 123 16.40 -43.56 -35.52
C LEU A 123 15.28 -42.51 -35.64
N LYS A 124 14.68 -42.35 -36.84
CA LYS A 124 13.53 -41.46 -37.09
C LYS A 124 12.55 -42.11 -38.08
N SER A 125 11.29 -42.24 -37.66
CA SER A 125 10.22 -42.91 -38.44
C SER A 125 9.97 -42.31 -39.82
N GLY A 126 10.24 -41.01 -40.01
CA GLY A 126 10.16 -40.34 -41.31
C GLY A 126 11.31 -40.63 -42.28
N LYS A 127 12.36 -41.36 -41.87
CA LYS A 127 13.56 -41.66 -42.68
C LYS A 127 14.23 -40.42 -43.30
N GLN A 128 14.22 -39.31 -42.57
CA GLN A 128 14.83 -38.03 -42.92
C GLN A 128 15.74 -37.55 -41.80
N VAL A 129 16.69 -36.67 -42.13
CA VAL A 129 17.52 -35.92 -41.19
C VAL A 129 17.29 -34.42 -41.38
N GLU A 130 17.25 -33.66 -40.28
CA GLU A 130 17.24 -32.19 -40.32
C GLU A 130 18.57 -31.65 -40.84
N SER A 131 18.51 -30.50 -41.50
CA SER A 131 19.68 -29.78 -41.98
C SER A 131 19.54 -28.27 -41.89
N LEU A 132 20.66 -27.60 -41.58
CA LEU A 132 20.80 -26.14 -41.65
C LEU A 132 21.26 -25.77 -43.07
N VAL A 133 20.55 -24.83 -43.69
CA VAL A 133 20.81 -24.40 -45.07
C VAL A 133 21.85 -23.28 -45.05
N CYS A 134 23.07 -23.59 -45.49
CA CYS A 134 24.16 -22.64 -45.63
C CYS A 134 23.94 -21.75 -46.88
N VAL A 135 24.65 -20.62 -47.02
CA VAL A 135 24.47 -19.76 -48.22
C VAL A 135 24.85 -20.48 -49.52
N ASP A 136 25.76 -21.46 -49.45
CA ASP A 136 26.17 -22.34 -50.54
C ASP A 136 25.36 -23.65 -50.66
N SER A 137 24.32 -23.86 -49.84
CA SER A 137 23.52 -25.10 -49.83
C SER A 137 22.75 -25.40 -51.11
N ARG A 138 22.37 -24.36 -51.89
CA ARG A 138 21.46 -24.49 -53.04
C ARG A 138 22.13 -24.18 -54.39
N VAL A 139 23.46 -24.08 -54.42
CA VAL A 139 24.26 -24.01 -55.67
C VAL A 139 24.73 -25.40 -56.13
N ARG A 140 25.26 -25.52 -57.35
CA ARG A 140 25.71 -26.80 -57.91
C ARG A 140 26.88 -27.39 -57.12
N GLY A 141 26.67 -28.54 -56.48
CA GLY A 141 27.64 -29.19 -55.59
C GLY A 141 27.55 -28.72 -54.13
N GLY A 142 26.64 -27.79 -53.83
CA GLY A 142 26.29 -27.38 -52.48
C GLY A 142 25.69 -28.52 -51.66
N ARG A 143 25.86 -28.44 -50.34
CA ARG A 143 25.30 -29.36 -49.35
C ARG A 143 24.85 -28.57 -48.13
N ASP A 144 23.91 -29.12 -47.38
CA ASP A 144 23.50 -28.58 -46.08
C ASP A 144 24.45 -29.06 -44.97
N LEU A 145 24.39 -28.44 -43.79
CA LEU A 145 25.00 -28.98 -42.58
C LEU A 145 23.96 -29.80 -41.81
N ILE A 146 24.21 -31.10 -41.63
CA ILE A 146 23.20 -32.05 -41.13
C ILE A 146 23.24 -32.11 -39.59
N ASP A 147 22.12 -32.39 -38.93
CA ASP A 147 22.01 -32.45 -37.47
C ASP A 147 23.05 -33.37 -36.78
N LYS A 148 23.44 -34.48 -37.42
CA LYS A 148 24.51 -35.37 -36.93
C LYS A 148 25.91 -34.79 -37.10
N GLU A 149 26.15 -34.02 -38.16
CA GLU A 149 27.42 -33.32 -38.33
C GLU A 149 27.58 -32.21 -37.30
N LEU A 150 26.50 -31.49 -36.99
CA LEU A 150 26.48 -30.50 -35.92
C LEU A 150 26.76 -31.14 -34.54
N ALA A 151 26.19 -32.32 -34.27
CA ALA A 151 26.50 -33.08 -33.05
C ALA A 151 27.98 -33.51 -32.97
N TYR A 152 28.59 -33.93 -34.09
CA TYR A 152 30.04 -34.19 -34.15
C TYR A 152 30.86 -32.92 -33.88
N LEU A 153 30.52 -31.80 -34.51
CA LEU A 153 31.29 -30.56 -34.42
C LEU A 153 31.27 -29.96 -33.01
N LEU A 154 30.13 -30.04 -32.32
CA LEU A 154 30.03 -29.72 -30.90
C LEU A 154 30.91 -30.67 -30.08
N TRP A 155 30.78 -31.97 -30.29
CA TRP A 155 31.59 -32.97 -29.57
C TRP A 155 33.09 -32.73 -29.76
N ASP A 156 33.60 -32.64 -30.99
CA ASP A 156 35.03 -32.43 -31.25
C ASP A 156 35.56 -31.06 -30.77
N ALA A 157 34.67 -30.10 -30.49
CA ALA A 157 35.02 -28.80 -29.92
C ALA A 157 35.09 -28.76 -28.38
N ILE A 158 34.31 -29.61 -27.68
CA ILE A 158 34.14 -29.50 -26.22
C ILE A 158 34.12 -30.83 -25.41
N ASN A 159 34.29 -32.00 -26.02
CA ASN A 159 34.16 -33.30 -25.31
C ASN A 159 35.15 -33.52 -24.15
N ASP A 160 36.31 -32.88 -24.19
CA ASP A 160 37.37 -32.94 -23.19
C ASP A 160 37.14 -31.99 -22.00
N LYS A 161 36.11 -31.14 -22.07
CA LYS A 161 35.85 -30.06 -21.12
C LYS A 161 34.70 -30.41 -20.19
N ALA A 162 34.90 -30.21 -18.89
CA ALA A 162 33.82 -30.34 -17.92
C ALA A 162 32.72 -29.31 -18.25
N PHE A 163 31.45 -29.73 -18.24
CA PHE A 163 30.31 -28.82 -18.38
C PHE A 163 29.92 -28.24 -17.03
N TYR A 164 29.66 -26.93 -17.00
CA TYR A 164 29.35 -26.14 -15.81
C TYR A 164 28.27 -26.77 -14.92
N GLN A 165 28.50 -26.75 -13.62
CA GLN A 165 27.50 -27.10 -12.60
C GLN A 165 27.64 -26.10 -11.44
N PRO A 166 26.56 -25.71 -10.75
CA PRO A 166 26.67 -24.89 -9.55
C PRO A 166 27.69 -25.47 -8.55
N GLY A 167 28.74 -24.69 -8.25
CA GLY A 167 29.84 -25.11 -7.38
C GLY A 167 30.94 -25.97 -8.03
N LYS A 168 30.97 -26.13 -9.36
CA LYS A 168 32.06 -26.81 -10.10
C LYS A 168 32.39 -26.09 -11.40
N ALA A 169 33.68 -25.77 -11.56
CA ALA A 169 34.20 -25.16 -12.77
C ALA A 169 33.95 -26.05 -14.00
N GLY A 170 33.57 -25.41 -15.10
CA GLY A 170 33.25 -26.04 -16.38
C GLY A 170 32.67 -25.03 -17.35
N ILE A 171 32.69 -25.35 -18.64
CA ILE A 171 32.11 -24.50 -19.69
C ILE A 171 30.57 -24.59 -19.68
N HIS A 172 29.88 -23.50 -20.00
CA HIS A 172 28.43 -23.56 -20.27
C HIS A 172 28.16 -23.37 -21.78
N THR A 173 27.46 -24.32 -22.40
CA THR A 173 27.21 -24.32 -23.85
C THR A 173 25.73 -24.14 -24.16
N VAL A 174 25.42 -23.15 -25.00
CA VAL A 174 24.06 -22.77 -25.42
C VAL A 174 23.95 -22.80 -26.94
N LEU A 175 22.94 -23.50 -27.45
CA LEU A 175 22.52 -23.46 -28.85
C LEU A 175 21.21 -22.68 -28.94
N ILE A 176 21.08 -21.80 -29.93
CA ILE A 176 19.87 -21.03 -30.22
C ILE A 176 19.64 -21.07 -31.73
N MET A 177 18.50 -21.64 -32.16
CA MET A 177 18.20 -21.84 -33.58
C MET A 177 16.84 -21.25 -33.97
N ASP A 178 16.87 -20.24 -34.84
CA ASP A 178 15.71 -19.58 -35.42
C ASP A 178 15.51 -20.05 -36.88
N CYS A 179 15.06 -21.30 -37.01
CA CYS A 179 14.86 -22.00 -38.28
C CYS A 179 13.73 -23.04 -38.19
N CYS A 180 13.14 -23.43 -39.33
CA CYS A 180 12.00 -24.36 -39.38
C CYS A 180 12.37 -25.85 -39.27
N HIS A 181 11.40 -26.64 -38.79
CA HIS A 181 11.46 -28.11 -38.78
C HIS A 181 10.21 -28.76 -39.42
N SER A 182 9.43 -28.03 -40.23
CA SER A 182 8.42 -28.61 -41.11
C SER A 182 8.14 -27.70 -42.30
N GLY A 183 7.50 -28.25 -43.35
CA GLY A 183 7.10 -27.50 -44.53
C GLY A 183 5.59 -27.39 -44.67
N ASP A 184 5.04 -26.21 -44.37
CA ASP A 184 3.75 -25.77 -44.90
C ASP A 184 3.82 -24.25 -45.19
N ASN A 185 2.99 -23.78 -46.13
CA ASN A 185 3.20 -22.50 -46.81
C ASN A 185 2.12 -21.48 -46.40
N THR A 186 2.47 -20.57 -45.48
CA THR A 186 1.54 -19.60 -44.87
C THR A 186 1.22 -18.41 -45.80
N ARG A 187 0.08 -17.77 -45.56
CA ARG A 187 -0.39 -16.57 -46.28
C ARG A 187 -0.45 -15.37 -45.32
N GLY A 188 -0.22 -14.17 -45.84
CA GLY A 188 -0.48 -12.90 -45.13
C GLY A 188 0.75 -12.33 -44.42
N GLY A 189 1.65 -11.68 -45.17
CA GLY A 189 2.79 -10.89 -44.66
C GLY A 189 3.96 -11.69 -44.06
N VAL A 190 3.68 -12.75 -43.31
CA VAL A 190 4.66 -13.53 -42.55
C VAL A 190 5.38 -14.55 -43.45
N ARG A 191 6.71 -14.65 -43.35
CA ARG A 191 7.54 -15.61 -44.12
C ARG A 191 8.09 -16.71 -43.22
N ALA A 192 7.98 -17.96 -43.66
CA ALA A 192 8.55 -19.12 -42.95
C ALA A 192 10.04 -19.32 -43.28
N ARG A 193 10.85 -19.62 -42.26
CA ARG A 193 12.30 -19.91 -42.36
C ARG A 193 12.59 -21.35 -42.79
N MET A 194 11.92 -21.79 -43.86
CA MET A 194 11.97 -23.14 -44.43
C MET A 194 12.33 -23.12 -45.93
N GLU A 195 13.24 -23.99 -46.36
CA GLU A 195 13.54 -24.24 -47.78
C GLU A 195 13.12 -25.67 -48.15
N GLN A 196 12.90 -25.94 -49.44
CA GLN A 196 12.48 -27.25 -49.93
C GLN A 196 13.51 -28.34 -49.57
N PRO A 197 13.05 -29.58 -49.28
CA PRO A 197 13.93 -30.69 -48.96
C PRO A 197 14.95 -30.94 -50.06
N ASN A 198 16.22 -31.15 -49.68
CA ASN A 198 17.26 -31.51 -50.62
C ASN A 198 17.06 -32.99 -51.07
N PRO A 199 16.75 -33.26 -52.35
CA PRO A 199 16.48 -34.63 -52.80
C PRO A 199 17.72 -35.52 -52.84
N ASN A 200 18.92 -34.92 -52.74
CA ASN A 200 20.18 -35.63 -52.83
C ASN A 200 20.55 -36.25 -51.47
N ARG A 201 20.46 -37.58 -51.37
CA ARG A 201 21.01 -38.33 -50.23
C ARG A 201 22.52 -38.16 -50.18
N THR A 202 23.02 -37.48 -49.15
CA THR A 202 24.47 -37.36 -48.91
C THR A 202 25.05 -38.73 -48.52
N PRO A 203 26.14 -39.22 -49.16
CA PRO A 203 26.84 -40.42 -48.73
C PRO A 203 27.41 -40.28 -47.32
N ILE A 204 27.34 -41.35 -46.52
CA ILE A 204 27.73 -41.27 -45.10
C ILE A 204 29.24 -41.04 -44.91
N SER A 205 30.05 -41.47 -45.88
CA SER A 205 31.48 -41.17 -46.03
C SER A 205 31.83 -39.68 -46.07
N ASP A 206 30.86 -38.84 -46.45
CA ASP A 206 31.07 -37.44 -46.77
C ASP A 206 30.59 -36.51 -45.63
N TYR A 207 30.14 -37.09 -44.51
CA TYR A 207 29.77 -36.41 -43.28
C TYR A 207 31.03 -35.94 -42.53
N ALA A 208 30.99 -34.73 -41.97
CA ALA A 208 32.02 -34.23 -41.08
C ALA A 208 32.21 -35.18 -39.88
N GLY A 209 33.46 -35.56 -39.61
CA GLY A 209 33.81 -36.48 -38.53
C GLY A 209 33.70 -37.96 -38.86
N TYR A 210 33.31 -38.36 -40.08
CA TYR A 210 33.16 -39.78 -40.44
C TYR A 210 34.48 -40.56 -40.28
N LYS A 211 35.58 -40.06 -40.86
CA LYS A 211 36.88 -40.74 -40.85
C LYS A 211 37.49 -40.71 -39.46
N GLU A 212 37.48 -39.53 -38.85
CA GLU A 212 37.97 -39.24 -37.51
C GLU A 212 37.28 -40.10 -36.45
N SER A 213 36.01 -40.47 -36.67
CA SER A 213 35.24 -41.32 -35.76
C SER A 213 35.43 -42.82 -35.99
N LEU A 214 35.76 -43.25 -37.21
CA LEU A 214 36.24 -44.61 -37.46
C LEU A 214 37.64 -44.82 -36.85
N GLU A 215 38.54 -43.83 -37.03
CA GLU A 215 39.87 -43.80 -36.41
C GLU A 215 39.79 -43.82 -34.88
N LYS A 216 39.05 -42.87 -34.26
CA LYS A 216 38.89 -42.78 -32.80
C LYS A 216 38.14 -43.98 -32.18
N SER A 217 37.37 -44.75 -32.95
CA SER A 217 36.68 -45.95 -32.44
C SER A 217 37.48 -47.25 -32.60
N GLY A 218 38.61 -47.23 -33.32
CA GLY A 218 39.52 -48.37 -33.47
C GLY A 218 38.90 -49.58 -34.18
N ALA A 219 37.90 -49.36 -35.04
CA ALA A 219 37.05 -50.39 -35.61
C ALA A 219 37.13 -50.43 -37.14
N VAL A 220 36.87 -51.61 -37.72
CA VAL A 220 36.87 -51.82 -39.18
C VAL A 220 35.77 -51.00 -39.85
N GLU A 221 36.06 -50.41 -41.01
CA GLU A 221 35.11 -49.66 -41.85
C GLU A 221 33.79 -50.44 -41.99
N SER A 222 32.78 -50.01 -41.25
CA SER A 222 31.48 -50.65 -41.18
C SER A 222 30.45 -49.72 -40.55
N ASP A 223 29.22 -49.80 -41.04
CA ASP A 223 28.11 -48.99 -40.56
C ASP A 223 27.85 -49.16 -39.04
N LYS A 224 28.09 -50.36 -38.50
CA LYS A 224 27.98 -50.64 -37.05
C LYS A 224 29.08 -49.96 -36.23
N ALA A 225 30.31 -49.83 -36.76
CA ALA A 225 31.37 -49.06 -36.11
C ALA A 225 31.00 -47.58 -36.06
N PHE A 226 30.53 -47.02 -37.18
CA PHE A 226 30.14 -45.62 -37.26
C PHE A 226 28.95 -45.29 -36.33
N LEU A 227 27.92 -46.15 -36.24
CA LEU A 227 26.83 -45.98 -35.25
C LEU A 227 27.35 -45.90 -33.81
N LYS A 228 28.29 -46.78 -33.43
CA LYS A 228 28.85 -46.79 -32.08
C LYS A 228 29.65 -45.51 -31.78
N ALA A 229 30.34 -44.94 -32.78
CA ALA A 229 30.99 -43.65 -32.63
C ALA A 229 29.98 -42.49 -32.58
N LEU A 230 28.86 -42.59 -33.31
CA LEU A 230 27.74 -41.64 -33.27
C LEU A 230 27.08 -41.55 -31.88
N GLU A 231 27.11 -42.63 -31.10
CA GLU A 231 26.69 -42.61 -29.69
C GLU A 231 27.66 -41.81 -28.81
N MET A 232 28.97 -41.87 -29.07
CA MET A 232 29.99 -41.09 -28.35
C MET A 232 29.79 -39.58 -28.56
N TRP A 233 29.38 -39.14 -29.75
CA TRP A 233 29.10 -37.73 -30.05
C TRP A 233 28.04 -37.12 -29.12
N ARG A 234 27.13 -37.94 -28.57
CA ARG A 234 26.07 -37.50 -27.63
C ARG A 234 26.60 -37.13 -26.23
N SER A 235 27.90 -37.30 -25.95
CA SER A 235 28.52 -36.88 -24.69
C SER A 235 28.72 -35.36 -24.58
N ALA A 236 28.59 -34.60 -25.68
CA ALA A 236 28.59 -33.14 -25.65
C ALA A 236 27.37 -32.61 -24.88
N ARG A 237 27.60 -31.97 -23.73
CA ARG A 237 26.54 -31.35 -22.92
C ARG A 237 26.28 -29.92 -23.38
N TYR A 238 25.02 -29.61 -23.66
CA TYR A 238 24.55 -28.28 -24.03
C TYR A 238 23.06 -28.12 -23.70
N VAL A 239 22.61 -26.86 -23.66
CA VAL A 239 21.18 -26.50 -23.68
C VAL A 239 20.86 -25.93 -25.07
N HIS A 240 19.73 -26.33 -25.66
CA HIS A 240 19.29 -25.91 -26.99
C HIS A 240 17.90 -25.26 -26.91
N LEU A 241 17.78 -24.03 -27.42
CA LEU A 241 16.53 -23.32 -27.63
C LEU A 241 16.18 -23.32 -29.12
N ALA A 242 15.05 -23.94 -29.47
CA ALA A 242 14.56 -24.05 -30.84
C ALA A 242 13.30 -23.20 -31.04
N ALA A 243 13.21 -22.48 -32.16
CA ALA A 243 12.13 -21.54 -32.45
C ALA A 243 10.74 -22.16 -32.68
N ALA A 244 10.66 -23.45 -33.03
CA ALA A 244 9.43 -24.15 -33.39
C ALA A 244 9.51 -25.66 -33.08
N ARG A 245 8.37 -26.37 -33.10
CA ARG A 245 8.32 -27.84 -33.02
C ARG A 245 8.59 -28.52 -34.36
N ASP A 246 8.87 -29.82 -34.35
CA ASP A 246 9.04 -30.76 -35.48
C ASP A 246 7.89 -30.81 -36.51
N LYS A 247 6.82 -30.02 -36.31
CA LYS A 247 5.63 -29.93 -37.18
C LYS A 247 5.19 -28.47 -37.41
N GLU A 248 6.03 -27.51 -37.06
CA GLU A 248 5.75 -26.08 -37.12
C GLU A 248 6.87 -25.32 -37.87
N THR A 249 6.61 -24.05 -38.16
CA THR A 249 7.55 -23.16 -38.84
C THR A 249 7.98 -22.01 -37.94
N ALA A 250 9.30 -21.75 -37.90
CA ALA A 250 9.84 -20.49 -37.41
C ALA A 250 9.59 -19.38 -38.44
N LYS A 251 9.18 -18.20 -37.98
CA LYS A 251 8.64 -17.14 -38.84
C LYS A 251 9.38 -15.82 -38.66
N GLU A 252 9.57 -15.11 -39.78
CA GLU A 252 9.96 -13.71 -39.78
C GLU A 252 8.81 -12.81 -40.22
N THR A 253 8.76 -11.61 -39.64
CA THR A 253 7.77 -10.56 -39.93
C THR A 253 8.42 -9.19 -39.66
N MET A 254 7.70 -8.09 -39.91
CA MET A 254 8.11 -6.76 -39.46
C MET A 254 7.81 -6.59 -37.97
N LEU A 255 8.81 -6.16 -37.19
CA LEU A 255 8.76 -5.89 -35.75
C LEU A 255 9.67 -4.67 -35.49
N GLU A 256 9.17 -3.62 -34.83
CA GLU A 256 9.94 -2.40 -34.54
C GLU A 256 10.66 -1.86 -35.81
N ASP A 257 9.88 -1.65 -36.88
CA ASP A 257 10.28 -1.21 -38.24
C ASP A 257 11.35 -2.05 -38.96
N ARG A 258 11.68 -3.25 -38.47
CA ARG A 258 12.67 -4.15 -39.08
C ARG A 258 12.11 -5.53 -39.32
N SER A 259 12.59 -6.21 -40.36
CA SER A 259 12.33 -7.65 -40.48
C SER A 259 13.13 -8.39 -39.40
N SER A 260 12.47 -9.27 -38.63
CA SER A 260 13.09 -10.04 -37.54
C SER A 260 12.35 -11.36 -37.31
N GLY A 261 13.06 -12.34 -36.74
CA GLY A 261 12.51 -13.62 -36.31
C GLY A 261 11.66 -13.48 -35.05
N VAL A 262 10.39 -13.91 -35.12
CA VAL A 262 9.45 -13.75 -34.01
C VAL A 262 9.92 -14.45 -32.73
N PHE A 263 10.69 -15.54 -32.86
CA PHE A 263 11.33 -16.20 -31.73
C PHE A 263 12.52 -15.41 -31.17
N THR A 264 13.49 -15.01 -31.99
CA THR A 264 14.68 -14.26 -31.52
C THR A 264 14.29 -12.92 -30.91
N TYR A 265 13.37 -12.18 -31.54
CA TYR A 265 12.80 -10.96 -30.98
C TYR A 265 12.16 -11.22 -29.60
N SER A 266 11.28 -12.22 -29.49
CA SER A 266 10.62 -12.57 -28.22
C SER A 266 11.62 -13.03 -27.15
N LEU A 267 12.67 -13.75 -27.53
CA LEU A 267 13.76 -14.16 -26.65
C LEU A 267 14.49 -12.93 -26.09
N LEU A 268 14.95 -12.02 -26.95
CA LEU A 268 15.68 -10.82 -26.53
C LEU A 268 14.80 -9.87 -25.69
N LYS A 269 13.54 -9.67 -26.07
CA LYS A 269 12.56 -8.87 -25.30
C LYS A 269 12.27 -9.52 -23.92
N THR A 270 12.30 -10.86 -23.81
CA THR A 270 12.21 -11.55 -22.50
C THR A 270 13.49 -11.38 -21.67
N LEU A 271 14.67 -11.60 -22.24
CA LEU A 271 15.95 -11.52 -21.51
C LEU A 271 16.19 -10.10 -20.97
N ARG A 272 15.86 -9.07 -21.76
CA ARG A 272 15.94 -7.65 -21.35
C ARG A 272 14.84 -7.21 -20.36
N SER A 273 13.89 -8.07 -20.01
CA SER A 273 12.81 -7.83 -19.02
C SER A 273 12.90 -8.78 -17.81
N GLY A 274 14.12 -9.01 -17.30
CA GLY A 274 14.37 -9.89 -16.16
C GLY A 274 14.40 -11.38 -16.49
N GLY A 275 14.37 -11.76 -17.77
CA GLY A 275 14.44 -13.15 -18.22
C GLY A 275 15.77 -13.85 -17.89
N MET A 276 16.83 -13.09 -17.55
CA MET A 276 18.13 -13.64 -17.15
C MET A 276 18.07 -14.49 -15.87
N GLN A 277 17.19 -14.14 -14.93
CA GLN A 277 17.07 -14.84 -13.65
C GLN A 277 16.20 -16.11 -13.70
N LEU A 278 15.55 -16.37 -14.84
CA LEU A 278 14.65 -17.51 -15.04
C LEU A 278 15.45 -18.76 -15.43
N SER A 279 14.96 -19.95 -15.03
CA SER A 279 15.42 -21.19 -15.65
C SER A 279 15.10 -21.22 -17.15
N TYR A 280 15.87 -21.96 -17.97
CA TYR A 280 15.55 -22.10 -19.40
C TYR A 280 14.12 -22.63 -19.65
N GLN A 281 13.58 -23.46 -18.74
CA GLN A 281 12.20 -23.94 -18.84
C GLN A 281 11.15 -22.84 -18.56
N GLU A 282 11.42 -21.92 -17.65
CA GLU A 282 10.53 -20.77 -17.38
C GLU A 282 10.66 -19.69 -18.44
N LEU A 283 11.89 -19.43 -18.90
CA LEU A 283 12.21 -18.54 -20.01
C LEU A 283 11.44 -18.95 -21.28
N ILE A 284 11.53 -20.22 -21.70
CA ILE A 284 10.79 -20.69 -22.88
C ILE A 284 9.27 -20.67 -22.65
N GLU A 285 8.79 -20.86 -21.41
CA GLU A 285 7.36 -20.74 -21.07
C GLU A 285 6.82 -19.31 -21.11
N ARG A 286 7.66 -18.28 -21.02
CA ARG A 286 7.32 -16.88 -21.30
C ARG A 286 7.39 -16.59 -22.80
N ILE A 287 8.48 -16.99 -23.46
CA ILE A 287 8.67 -16.79 -24.91
C ILE A 287 7.54 -17.44 -25.72
N LYS A 288 7.06 -18.63 -25.33
CA LYS A 288 5.88 -19.28 -25.95
C LYS A 288 4.61 -18.43 -25.92
N VAL A 289 4.43 -17.56 -24.92
CA VAL A 289 3.27 -16.64 -24.87
C VAL A 289 3.50 -15.52 -25.90
N MET A 290 4.65 -14.85 -25.83
CA MET A 290 4.96 -13.74 -26.75
C MET A 290 5.05 -14.13 -28.23
N VAL A 291 5.46 -15.36 -28.55
CA VAL A 291 5.42 -15.87 -29.94
C VAL A 291 3.99 -16.17 -30.38
N ARG A 292 3.17 -16.81 -29.52
CA ARG A 292 1.75 -17.10 -29.84
C ARG A 292 0.89 -15.85 -30.01
N ASN A 293 1.18 -14.79 -29.26
CA ASN A 293 0.47 -13.50 -29.41
C ASN A 293 0.80 -12.82 -30.76
N ARG A 294 1.82 -13.26 -31.50
CA ARG A 294 2.25 -12.66 -32.78
C ARG A 294 2.08 -13.58 -33.99
N VAL A 295 2.20 -14.90 -33.83
CA VAL A 295 1.99 -15.88 -34.92
C VAL A 295 1.32 -17.17 -34.42
N GLU A 296 0.35 -17.65 -35.20
CA GLU A 296 -0.22 -18.99 -35.04
C GLU A 296 0.83 -20.07 -35.38
N ASP A 297 0.65 -21.29 -34.86
CA ASP A 297 1.45 -22.49 -35.19
C ASP A 297 2.99 -22.31 -35.16
N GLN A 298 3.49 -21.59 -34.15
CA GLN A 298 4.89 -21.60 -33.75
C GLN A 298 5.01 -21.73 -32.21
N ILE A 299 5.55 -22.85 -31.73
CA ILE A 299 5.76 -23.11 -30.29
C ILE A 299 7.25 -23.39 -30.05
N PRO A 300 7.99 -22.40 -29.53
CA PRO A 300 9.40 -22.58 -29.15
C PRO A 300 9.60 -23.69 -28.10
N LEU A 301 10.73 -24.39 -28.18
CA LEU A 301 11.10 -25.50 -27.31
C LEU A 301 12.46 -25.28 -26.64
N VAL A 302 12.66 -25.94 -25.49
CA VAL A 302 13.97 -26.14 -24.86
C VAL A 302 14.28 -27.64 -24.80
N PHE A 303 15.51 -27.98 -25.12
CA PHE A 303 16.10 -29.30 -24.93
C PHE A 303 17.45 -29.15 -24.21
N ALA A 304 17.95 -30.21 -23.59
CA ALA A 304 19.31 -30.28 -23.09
C ALA A 304 19.80 -31.73 -23.12
N THR A 305 21.11 -31.95 -23.27
CA THR A 305 21.71 -33.29 -23.27
C THR A 305 21.39 -34.06 -21.98
N GLU A 306 21.41 -33.35 -20.85
CA GLU A 306 20.91 -33.82 -19.56
C GLU A 306 19.63 -33.03 -19.21
N PRO A 307 18.45 -33.66 -19.07
CA PRO A 307 17.17 -32.93 -18.90
C PRO A 307 17.12 -31.95 -17.71
N LYS A 308 17.91 -32.20 -16.66
CA LYS A 308 18.04 -31.32 -15.49
C LYS A 308 18.62 -29.94 -15.82
N ASP A 309 19.41 -29.81 -16.88
CA ASP A 309 20.09 -28.56 -17.24
C ASP A 309 19.08 -27.51 -17.75
N THR A 310 17.86 -27.93 -18.12
CA THR A 310 16.73 -27.02 -18.41
C THR A 310 16.29 -26.19 -17.20
N GLN A 311 16.67 -26.60 -15.98
CA GLN A 311 16.41 -25.89 -14.73
C GLN A 311 17.51 -24.86 -14.39
N MET A 312 18.63 -24.85 -15.12
CA MET A 312 19.66 -23.81 -14.98
C MET A 312 19.16 -22.49 -15.58
N THR A 313 19.68 -21.37 -15.10
CA THR A 313 19.36 -20.04 -15.67
C THR A 313 20.03 -19.81 -17.02
N PHE A 314 19.66 -18.73 -17.72
CA PHE A 314 20.29 -18.39 -19.00
C PHE A 314 21.82 -18.20 -18.86
N MET A 315 22.59 -18.71 -19.82
CA MET A 315 24.06 -18.89 -19.75
C MET A 315 24.58 -19.66 -18.50
N GLY A 316 23.71 -20.38 -17.79
CA GLY A 316 24.02 -21.31 -16.71
C GLY A 316 24.13 -20.69 -15.32
N ARG A 317 24.09 -19.36 -15.20
CA ARG A 317 24.30 -18.61 -13.93
C ARG A 317 23.42 -17.36 -13.86
N GLN A 318 23.30 -16.74 -12.70
CA GLN A 318 22.60 -15.46 -12.54
C GLN A 318 23.52 -14.32 -13.00
N LEU A 319 23.36 -13.91 -14.26
CA LEU A 319 23.98 -12.71 -14.81
C LEU A 319 23.03 -11.52 -14.60
N LYS A 320 23.60 -10.33 -14.39
CA LYS A 320 22.88 -9.04 -14.36
C LYS A 320 22.30 -8.75 -15.74
N GLU A 321 21.11 -8.16 -15.78
CA GLU A 321 20.49 -7.64 -17.01
C GLU A 321 21.32 -6.49 -17.62
N PRO A 322 21.39 -6.38 -18.96
CA PRO A 322 21.93 -5.22 -19.64
C PRO A 322 21.30 -3.91 -19.15
N SER A 323 22.13 -2.94 -18.76
CA SER A 323 21.63 -1.61 -18.36
C SER A 323 21.07 -0.88 -19.59
N ARG A 324 19.89 -0.23 -19.46
CA ARG A 324 19.29 0.54 -20.56
C ARG A 324 20.14 1.76 -20.90
N GLU A 325 20.19 2.07 -22.18
CA GLU A 325 20.88 3.21 -22.77
C GLU A 325 19.87 3.99 -23.61
N TYR A 326 20.03 5.30 -23.65
CA TYR A 326 19.08 6.23 -24.24
C TYR A 326 19.80 7.14 -25.23
N VAL A 327 19.19 7.47 -26.36
CA VAL A 327 19.74 8.48 -27.27
C VAL A 327 19.59 9.85 -26.62
N THR A 328 20.67 10.63 -26.63
CA THR A 328 20.68 12.01 -26.18
C THR A 328 20.80 12.92 -27.40
N TYR A 329 20.01 13.99 -27.45
CA TYR A 329 19.96 14.90 -28.59
C TYR A 329 19.71 16.33 -28.13
N PHE A 330 20.09 17.30 -28.96
CA PHE A 330 19.64 18.68 -28.82
C PHE A 330 18.33 18.87 -29.59
N ASP A 331 17.36 19.53 -28.98
CA ASP A 331 16.05 19.84 -29.53
C ASP A 331 16.04 21.31 -30.00
N PRO A 332 16.18 21.58 -31.31
CA PRO A 332 16.32 22.94 -31.82
C PRO A 332 15.02 23.75 -31.80
N ASP A 333 13.87 23.12 -31.56
CA ASP A 333 12.58 23.81 -31.45
C ASP A 333 12.31 24.31 -30.02
N THR A 334 13.02 23.78 -29.01
CA THR A 334 12.94 24.21 -27.60
C THR A 334 14.27 24.75 -27.02
N GLU A 335 15.37 24.66 -27.77
CA GLU A 335 16.75 25.01 -27.34
C GLU A 335 17.26 24.17 -26.15
N GLU A 336 16.82 22.91 -26.03
CA GLU A 336 17.06 22.04 -24.87
C GLU A 336 17.85 20.76 -25.22
N TRP A 337 18.64 20.24 -24.27
CA TRP A 337 19.23 18.91 -24.36
C TRP A 337 18.28 17.86 -23.76
N LYS A 338 17.92 16.82 -24.52
CA LYS A 338 16.92 15.81 -24.14
C LYS A 338 17.44 14.38 -24.30
N ILE A 339 16.85 13.45 -23.56
CA ILE A 339 17.01 12.00 -23.78
C ILE A 339 15.71 11.39 -24.29
N ASN A 340 15.79 10.36 -25.14
CA ASN A 340 14.63 9.70 -25.77
C ASN A 340 13.83 8.76 -24.82
N ALA A 341 13.71 9.14 -23.56
CA ALA A 341 12.93 8.44 -22.55
C ALA A 341 12.42 9.44 -21.51
N GLY A 342 11.16 9.30 -21.07
CA GLY A 342 10.51 10.21 -20.13
C GLY A 342 9.78 9.49 -18.99
N ALA A 343 8.68 10.07 -18.51
CA ALA A 343 7.86 9.52 -17.43
C ALA A 343 7.38 8.08 -17.74
N ASN A 344 7.06 7.81 -19.01
CA ASN A 344 6.62 6.49 -19.48
C ASN A 344 7.74 5.44 -19.39
N ALA A 345 9.01 5.86 -19.42
CA ALA A 345 10.17 5.01 -19.17
C ALA A 345 10.54 4.89 -17.68
N GLY A 346 9.76 5.53 -16.79
CA GLY A 346 9.92 5.52 -15.34
C GLY A 346 10.79 6.65 -14.79
N ILE A 347 11.18 7.64 -15.60
CA ILE A 347 12.04 8.78 -15.21
C ILE A 347 11.26 9.79 -14.36
N VAL A 348 11.97 10.61 -13.59
CA VAL A 348 11.48 11.72 -12.76
C VAL A 348 12.48 12.88 -12.79
N PRO A 349 12.05 14.15 -12.65
CA PRO A 349 12.96 15.28 -12.55
C PRO A 349 13.68 15.31 -11.19
N SER A 350 14.89 15.86 -11.19
CA SER A 350 15.60 16.29 -9.99
C SER A 350 14.77 17.34 -9.24
N ASN A 351 14.70 17.22 -7.91
CA ASN A 351 13.91 18.09 -7.06
C ASN A 351 14.83 18.87 -6.11
N SER A 352 14.59 20.18 -5.93
CA SER A 352 15.54 21.13 -5.32
C SER A 352 16.04 20.74 -3.93
N ASP A 353 15.22 20.01 -3.18
CA ASP A 353 15.46 19.66 -1.77
C ASP A 353 15.72 18.16 -1.55
N LYS A 354 16.02 17.38 -2.62
CA LYS A 354 16.21 15.91 -2.58
C LYS A 354 17.36 15.42 -3.48
N GLU A 355 17.65 14.12 -3.43
CA GLU A 355 18.64 13.47 -4.31
C GLU A 355 18.23 13.59 -5.80
N PRO A 356 19.10 14.09 -6.70
CA PRO A 356 18.75 14.33 -8.09
C PRO A 356 18.71 13.07 -8.98
N THR A 357 17.98 13.15 -10.09
CA THR A 357 18.01 12.13 -11.15
C THR A 357 19.26 12.33 -12.00
N VAL A 358 20.33 11.59 -11.68
CA VAL A 358 21.62 11.72 -12.37
C VAL A 358 21.67 10.87 -13.65
N VAL A 359 22.04 11.50 -14.75
CA VAL A 359 22.36 10.87 -16.04
C VAL A 359 23.85 11.01 -16.33
N LYS A 360 24.48 9.91 -16.78
CA LYS A 360 25.79 9.96 -17.44
C LYS A 360 25.59 10.00 -18.94
N VAL A 361 26.26 10.92 -19.63
CA VAL A 361 26.21 11.08 -21.08
C VAL A 361 27.61 10.93 -21.69
N TRP A 362 27.73 10.28 -22.84
CA TRP A 362 28.97 10.12 -23.57
C TRP A 362 28.71 9.97 -25.07
N ARG A 363 29.75 10.15 -25.89
CA ARG A 363 29.66 9.98 -27.34
C ARG A 363 29.93 8.53 -27.74
N LYS A 364 29.08 7.94 -28.58
CA LYS A 364 29.25 6.58 -29.14
C LYS A 364 30.57 6.46 -29.91
N SER A 365 31.06 7.54 -30.52
CA SER A 365 32.35 7.59 -31.22
C SER A 365 33.56 7.79 -30.30
N LYS A 366 33.39 8.09 -29.01
CA LYS A 366 34.44 8.57 -28.09
C LYS A 366 34.11 8.26 -26.63
N THR A 367 34.12 6.97 -26.28
CA THR A 367 33.65 6.43 -24.99
C THR A 367 34.39 6.93 -23.75
N ASP A 368 35.61 7.46 -23.90
CA ASP A 368 36.39 8.01 -22.78
C ASP A 368 35.83 9.36 -22.28
N GLU A 369 34.97 10.02 -23.07
CA GLU A 369 34.39 11.32 -22.75
C GLU A 369 33.01 11.19 -22.09
N VAL A 370 33.01 10.84 -20.80
CA VAL A 370 31.78 10.69 -20.01
C VAL A 370 31.54 11.95 -19.16
N ARG A 371 30.44 12.66 -19.43
CA ARG A 371 29.95 13.80 -18.65
C ARG A 371 28.82 13.35 -17.69
N LYS A 372 28.55 14.09 -16.63
CA LYS A 372 27.49 13.82 -15.62
C LYS A 372 26.56 15.04 -15.54
N THR A 373 25.30 14.85 -15.88
CA THR A 373 24.22 15.86 -15.84
C THR A 373 23.02 15.30 -15.08
N GLU A 374 21.98 16.10 -14.91
CA GLU A 374 20.81 15.81 -14.09
C GLU A 374 19.55 16.12 -14.89
N VAL A 375 18.47 15.38 -14.65
CA VAL A 375 17.19 15.62 -15.34
C VAL A 375 16.49 16.80 -14.70
N VAL A 376 16.29 17.89 -15.44
CA VAL A 376 15.62 19.11 -14.93
C VAL A 376 14.11 19.09 -15.14
N ALA A 377 13.63 18.49 -16.24
CA ALA A 377 12.22 18.31 -16.53
C ALA A 377 11.96 16.94 -17.20
N VAL A 378 10.72 16.44 -17.14
CA VAL A 378 10.34 15.14 -17.70
C VAL A 378 9.04 15.25 -18.48
N GLU A 379 9.12 14.98 -19.77
CA GLU A 379 7.99 14.81 -20.69
C GLU A 379 7.49 13.34 -20.62
N PRO A 380 6.39 12.95 -21.29
CA PRO A 380 5.96 11.55 -21.32
C PRO A 380 7.00 10.64 -21.99
N ALA A 381 7.48 11.03 -23.19
CA ALA A 381 8.37 10.24 -24.03
C ALA A 381 9.86 10.64 -23.94
N SER A 382 10.18 11.85 -23.47
CA SER A 382 11.55 12.37 -23.33
C SER A 382 11.81 12.98 -21.96
N ALA A 383 13.06 13.33 -21.65
CA ALA A 383 13.41 14.05 -20.44
C ALA A 383 14.52 15.06 -20.70
N VAL A 384 14.36 16.28 -20.18
CA VAL A 384 15.27 17.40 -20.36
C VAL A 384 16.43 17.28 -19.37
N LEU A 385 17.65 17.38 -19.87
CA LEU A 385 18.89 17.39 -19.11
C LEU A 385 19.30 18.82 -18.77
N ASP A 386 20.05 19.00 -17.67
CA ASP A 386 20.83 20.22 -17.49
C ASP A 386 21.85 20.37 -18.63
N GLY A 387 21.57 21.34 -19.50
CA GLY A 387 22.39 21.71 -20.66
C GLY A 387 23.77 22.24 -20.31
N SER A 388 24.04 22.61 -19.05
CA SER A 388 25.30 23.23 -18.61
C SER A 388 26.56 22.38 -18.86
N VAL A 389 26.40 21.08 -19.10
CA VAL A 389 27.50 20.15 -19.42
C VAL A 389 27.81 20.04 -20.92
N PHE A 390 27.03 20.70 -21.77
CA PHE A 390 27.17 20.69 -23.23
C PHE A 390 27.65 22.05 -23.76
N SER A 391 28.12 22.06 -25.00
CA SER A 391 28.64 23.25 -25.70
C SER A 391 28.09 23.31 -27.12
N GLY A 392 28.16 24.48 -27.76
CA GLY A 392 27.66 24.67 -29.14
C GLY A 392 28.38 23.86 -30.23
N GLU A 393 29.50 23.20 -29.91
CA GLU A 393 30.11 22.21 -30.81
C GLU A 393 29.48 20.81 -30.65
N ASP A 394 28.88 20.51 -29.49
CA ASP A 394 28.23 19.23 -29.21
C ASP A 394 26.85 19.12 -29.87
N GLU A 395 26.16 20.24 -30.10
CA GLU A 395 24.85 20.32 -30.78
C GLU A 395 24.89 19.72 -32.21
N ALA A 396 26.06 19.79 -32.86
CA ALA A 396 26.29 19.26 -34.20
C ALA A 396 26.55 17.74 -34.24
N HIS A 397 26.23 17.00 -33.17
CA HIS A 397 26.59 15.59 -33.00
C HIS A 397 25.43 14.72 -32.51
N GLU A 398 24.88 13.91 -33.42
CA GLU A 398 23.76 12.97 -33.15
C GLU A 398 24.20 11.69 -32.41
N ASP A 399 25.47 11.53 -32.03
CA ASP A 399 26.02 10.27 -31.49
C ASP A 399 26.08 10.20 -29.95
N TRP A 400 25.41 11.12 -29.24
CA TRP A 400 25.35 11.10 -27.78
C TRP A 400 24.42 10.02 -27.22
N ILE A 401 24.90 9.31 -26.20
CA ILE A 401 24.19 8.25 -25.48
C ILE A 401 24.16 8.58 -23.99
N ALA A 402 23.02 8.33 -23.35
CA ALA A 402 22.75 8.52 -21.93
C ALA A 402 22.53 7.19 -21.20
N ARG A 403 22.88 7.18 -19.90
CA ARG A 403 22.54 6.11 -18.96
C ARG A 403 22.18 6.73 -17.61
N ILE A 404 20.98 6.43 -17.11
CA ILE A 404 20.51 6.85 -15.78
C ILE A 404 21.35 6.13 -14.71
N THR A 405 21.73 6.86 -13.66
CA THR A 405 22.56 6.36 -12.56
C THR A 405 22.03 6.70 -11.16
N LEU A 406 21.09 7.64 -11.04
CA LEU A 406 20.31 7.93 -9.83
C LEU A 406 18.92 8.45 -10.23
N MET A 407 17.93 8.46 -9.32
CA MET A 407 16.52 8.75 -9.62
C MET A 407 15.83 9.48 -8.44
N SER A 408 15.33 10.70 -8.69
CA SER A 408 14.69 11.62 -7.73
C SER A 408 13.21 11.30 -7.47
N ALA A 409 12.94 10.13 -6.88
CA ALA A 409 11.57 9.69 -6.58
C ALA A 409 11.19 9.90 -5.09
N PRO A 410 9.90 10.16 -4.77
CA PRO A 410 9.39 9.94 -3.41
C PRO A 410 9.59 8.47 -3.03
N LYS A 411 10.23 8.23 -1.89
CA LYS A 411 10.49 6.89 -1.35
C LYS A 411 9.47 6.58 -0.26
N ILE A 412 8.86 5.39 -0.26
CA ILE A 412 8.02 4.97 0.86
C ILE A 412 8.90 4.77 2.11
N LYS A 413 8.54 5.43 3.21
CA LYS A 413 9.26 5.32 4.49
C LYS A 413 8.92 4.00 5.19
N VAL A 414 9.95 3.19 5.44
CA VAL A 414 9.87 1.89 6.12
C VAL A 414 10.70 1.95 7.40
N SER A 415 10.16 1.55 8.54
CA SER A 415 10.93 1.36 9.78
C SER A 415 11.18 -0.13 10.08
N PHE A 416 12.05 -0.39 11.06
CA PHE A 416 12.22 -1.73 11.63
C PHE A 416 11.51 -1.83 12.99
N ASP A 417 10.80 -2.92 13.19
CA ASP A 417 10.29 -3.34 14.50
C ASP A 417 11.42 -3.85 15.42
N GLU A 418 11.18 -3.93 16.73
CA GLU A 418 12.14 -4.49 17.70
C GLU A 418 12.46 -5.98 17.45
N SER A 419 11.56 -6.73 16.80
CA SER A 419 11.82 -8.12 16.39
C SER A 419 12.97 -8.27 15.39
N VAL A 420 13.27 -7.25 14.59
CA VAL A 420 14.37 -7.28 13.62
C VAL A 420 15.69 -6.96 14.33
N GLY A 421 16.57 -7.93 14.50
CA GLY A 421 17.86 -7.74 15.18
C GLY A 421 18.83 -6.82 14.43
N ASP A 422 19.73 -6.12 15.13
CA ASP A 422 20.66 -5.14 14.54
C ASP A 422 21.53 -5.68 13.38
N LYS A 423 21.82 -6.98 13.39
CA LYS A 423 22.58 -7.66 12.33
C LYS A 423 21.73 -7.86 11.08
N GLU A 424 20.45 -8.16 11.25
CA GLU A 424 19.45 -8.38 10.21
C GLU A 424 18.97 -7.03 9.63
N ARG A 425 18.78 -6.00 10.46
CA ARG A 425 18.58 -4.59 10.04
C ARG A 425 19.70 -4.17 9.09
N LYS A 426 20.97 -4.33 9.52
CA LYS A 426 22.15 -4.04 8.69
C LYS A 426 22.22 -4.89 7.43
N TYR A 427 21.72 -6.12 7.42
CA TYR A 427 21.67 -6.92 6.20
C TYR A 427 20.66 -6.33 5.19
N LEU A 428 19.47 -5.94 5.65
CA LEU A 428 18.45 -5.28 4.82
C LEU A 428 18.92 -3.92 4.30
N GLU A 429 19.55 -3.09 5.14
CA GLU A 429 20.17 -1.82 4.73
C GLU A 429 21.24 -2.03 3.65
N ASN A 430 22.16 -2.99 3.84
CA ASN A 430 23.20 -3.31 2.87
C ASN A 430 22.65 -3.99 1.59
N ALA A 431 21.45 -4.57 1.61
CA ALA A 431 20.79 -5.08 0.42
C ALA A 431 20.07 -3.95 -0.34
N ALA A 432 19.35 -3.08 0.37
CA ALA A 432 18.70 -1.89 -0.19
C ALA A 432 19.72 -0.95 -0.87
N ALA A 433 20.90 -0.76 -0.27
CA ALA A 433 21.99 0.03 -0.84
C ALA A 433 22.57 -0.50 -2.18
N LYS A 434 22.21 -1.71 -2.61
CA LYS A 434 22.57 -2.27 -3.93
C LYS A 434 21.51 -1.98 -5.01
N VAL A 435 20.31 -1.55 -4.62
CA VAL A 435 19.21 -1.29 -5.54
C VAL A 435 19.45 0.06 -6.24
N LYS A 436 19.70 0.02 -7.56
CA LYS A 436 20.04 1.22 -8.36
C LYS A 436 19.00 2.34 -8.31
N VAL A 437 17.73 1.98 -8.11
CA VAL A 437 16.59 2.90 -8.02
C VAL A 437 15.64 2.37 -6.94
N PRO A 438 15.85 2.73 -5.65
CA PRO A 438 14.98 2.29 -4.58
C PRO A 438 13.74 3.19 -4.51
N THR A 439 12.55 2.58 -4.55
CA THR A 439 11.25 3.26 -4.34
C THR A 439 10.87 3.38 -2.86
N TYR A 440 11.80 3.07 -1.95
CA TYR A 440 11.63 3.00 -0.51
C TYR A 440 12.91 3.46 0.22
N GLU A 441 12.76 3.87 1.48
CA GLU A 441 13.88 4.25 2.36
C GLU A 441 13.66 3.71 3.77
N PHE A 442 14.75 3.36 4.46
CA PHE A 442 14.70 2.96 5.87
C PHE A 442 14.85 4.18 6.77
N VAL A 443 13.92 4.35 7.71
CA VAL A 443 13.90 5.46 8.68
C VAL A 443 14.03 4.97 10.12
N GLY A 444 14.81 5.69 10.92
CA GLY A 444 15.12 5.30 12.31
C GLY A 444 13.99 5.52 13.31
N ALA A 445 13.05 6.43 13.01
CA ALA A 445 11.87 6.69 13.84
C ALA A 445 10.64 5.98 13.25
N ALA A 446 9.95 5.17 14.06
CA ALA A 446 8.69 4.54 13.65
C ALA A 446 7.54 5.56 13.51
N GLU A 447 7.68 6.77 14.04
CA GLU A 447 6.72 7.87 13.87
C GLU A 447 6.58 8.29 12.39
N ASP A 448 7.71 8.43 11.69
CA ASP A 448 7.83 8.82 10.28
C ASP A 448 7.40 7.76 9.25
N ALA A 449 7.30 6.48 9.66
CA ALA A 449 7.14 5.37 8.72
C ALA A 449 5.68 5.06 8.37
N ALA A 450 5.42 4.77 7.09
CA ALA A 450 4.12 4.27 6.62
C ALA A 450 4.02 2.73 6.75
N PHE A 451 5.17 2.05 6.66
CA PHE A 451 5.30 0.60 6.75
C PHE A 451 6.33 0.21 7.80
N VAL A 452 6.15 -0.95 8.42
CA VAL A 452 7.06 -1.51 9.42
C VAL A 452 7.51 -2.90 8.96
N THR A 453 8.80 -3.16 9.05
CA THR A 453 9.39 -4.49 8.79
C THR A 453 9.53 -5.24 10.11
N TYR A 454 8.96 -6.44 10.16
CA TYR A 454 9.02 -7.39 11.27
C TYR A 454 9.85 -8.62 10.90
N GLN A 455 10.43 -9.29 11.89
CA GLN A 455 11.11 -10.58 11.71
C GLN A 455 10.38 -11.70 12.45
N VAL A 456 9.97 -12.74 11.73
CA VAL A 456 9.21 -13.87 12.27
C VAL A 456 10.02 -15.15 12.08
N GLY A 457 10.99 -15.36 12.97
CA GLY A 457 11.99 -16.42 12.85
C GLY A 457 13.05 -16.07 11.80
N GLU A 458 13.11 -16.81 10.70
CA GLU A 458 13.99 -16.54 9.56
C GLU A 458 13.30 -15.69 8.47
N ASP A 459 11.97 -15.53 8.50
CA ASP A 459 11.21 -14.79 7.49
C ASP A 459 11.04 -13.31 7.86
N TYR A 460 11.20 -12.43 6.86
CA TYR A 460 10.85 -11.01 6.94
C TYR A 460 9.40 -10.76 6.49
N VAL A 461 8.73 -9.82 7.17
CA VAL A 461 7.33 -9.43 6.92
C VAL A 461 7.26 -7.91 6.84
N LEU A 462 6.69 -7.37 5.75
CA LEU A 462 6.31 -5.97 5.67
C LEU A 462 4.83 -5.87 6.05
N ALA A 463 4.50 -5.02 7.02
CA ALA A 463 3.11 -4.65 7.32
C ALA A 463 2.95 -3.12 7.24
N LYS A 464 1.71 -2.64 7.14
CA LYS A 464 1.43 -1.20 7.35
C LYS A 464 1.58 -0.86 8.83
N LYS A 465 1.99 0.38 9.14
CA LYS A 465 2.04 0.86 10.52
C LYS A 465 0.69 0.65 11.23
N ASN A 466 0.74 0.11 12.45
CA ASN A 466 -0.40 -0.30 13.26
C ASN A 466 -1.29 -1.38 12.61
N SER A 467 -0.72 -2.26 11.77
CA SER A 467 -1.37 -3.47 11.24
C SER A 467 -0.43 -4.67 11.35
N LEU A 468 -0.97 -5.84 11.69
CA LEU A 468 -0.25 -7.12 11.67
C LEU A 468 -0.50 -7.92 10.37
N VAL A 469 -1.20 -7.33 9.40
CA VAL A 469 -1.47 -7.95 8.09
C VAL A 469 -0.25 -7.79 7.19
N PRO A 470 0.37 -8.89 6.70
CA PRO A 470 1.44 -8.80 5.72
C PRO A 470 0.94 -8.14 4.43
N VAL A 471 1.67 -7.12 3.95
CA VAL A 471 1.40 -6.46 2.67
C VAL A 471 1.56 -7.44 1.50
N PHE A 472 2.47 -8.40 1.66
CA PHE A 472 2.73 -9.51 0.75
C PHE A 472 3.28 -10.72 1.55
N LYS A 473 3.35 -11.86 0.88
CA LYS A 473 3.84 -13.15 1.39
C LYS A 473 5.21 -13.04 2.04
N ARG A 474 5.36 -13.57 3.26
CA ARG A 474 6.61 -13.52 4.03
C ARG A 474 7.78 -14.13 3.25
N ASN A 475 8.99 -13.65 3.50
CA ASN A 475 10.15 -14.10 2.74
C ASN A 475 11.43 -14.07 3.57
N SER A 476 12.13 -15.20 3.65
CA SER A 476 13.44 -15.37 4.32
C SER A 476 14.61 -14.87 3.48
N ASP A 477 14.38 -14.57 2.19
CA ASP A 477 15.37 -14.01 1.27
C ASP A 477 15.23 -12.47 1.22
N PRO A 478 16.22 -11.70 1.72
CA PRO A 478 16.14 -10.24 1.80
C PRO A 478 16.09 -9.55 0.43
N ASP A 479 16.77 -10.09 -0.59
CA ASP A 479 16.77 -9.47 -1.92
C ASP A 479 15.39 -9.65 -2.59
N LYS A 480 14.74 -10.81 -2.38
CA LYS A 480 13.34 -11.03 -2.80
C LYS A 480 12.32 -10.27 -1.96
N PHE A 481 12.56 -10.11 -0.66
CA PHE A 481 11.75 -9.28 0.23
C PHE A 481 11.75 -7.83 -0.26
N LEU A 482 12.95 -7.25 -0.43
CA LEU A 482 13.14 -5.87 -0.88
C LEU A 482 12.66 -5.62 -2.31
N ALA A 483 12.67 -6.62 -3.19
CA ALA A 483 12.00 -6.52 -4.50
C ALA A 483 10.48 -6.34 -4.35
N ALA A 484 9.84 -7.05 -3.41
CA ALA A 484 8.40 -6.88 -3.14
C ALA A 484 8.09 -5.53 -2.43
N VAL A 485 8.97 -5.05 -1.53
CA VAL A 485 8.90 -3.65 -1.03
C VAL A 485 9.02 -2.65 -2.20
N GLY A 486 9.90 -2.93 -3.16
CA GLY A 486 10.08 -2.14 -4.38
C GLY A 486 8.79 -2.01 -5.21
N ASN A 487 8.10 -3.14 -5.44
CA ASN A 487 6.81 -3.19 -6.14
C ASN A 487 5.70 -2.38 -5.41
N VAL A 488 5.67 -2.44 -4.08
CA VAL A 488 4.75 -1.62 -3.24
C VAL A 488 5.05 -0.13 -3.43
N GLY A 489 6.33 0.27 -3.37
CA GLY A 489 6.75 1.66 -3.59
C GLY A 489 6.45 2.17 -5.01
N GLN A 490 6.64 1.33 -6.03
CA GLN A 490 6.31 1.68 -7.41
C GLN A 490 4.79 1.81 -7.63
N TRP A 491 3.98 0.96 -7.01
CA TRP A 491 2.52 1.07 -7.05
C TRP A 491 2.02 2.35 -6.36
N MET A 492 2.55 2.67 -5.16
CA MET A 492 2.23 3.92 -4.46
C MET A 492 2.61 5.14 -5.31
N ARG A 493 3.79 5.13 -5.92
CA ARG A 493 4.26 6.18 -6.84
C ARG A 493 3.31 6.38 -8.03
N VAL A 494 2.81 5.32 -8.65
CA VAL A 494 1.87 5.43 -9.79
C VAL A 494 0.47 5.90 -9.34
N LEU A 495 0.05 5.56 -8.12
CA LEU A 495 -1.20 6.06 -7.53
C LEU A 495 -1.15 7.57 -7.31
N GLU A 496 -0.03 8.06 -6.76
CA GLU A 496 0.25 9.47 -6.44
C GLU A 496 0.64 10.32 -7.66
N LEU A 497 1.20 9.71 -8.71
CA LEU A 497 1.63 10.39 -9.94
C LEU A 497 0.55 11.30 -10.50
N ASN A 498 0.82 12.60 -10.61
CA ASN A 498 -0.04 13.55 -11.32
C ASN A 498 0.77 14.75 -11.83
N ASN A 499 0.33 15.37 -12.92
CA ASN A 499 0.80 16.68 -13.32
C ASN A 499 0.03 17.76 -12.55
N GLN A 500 0.73 18.75 -11.98
CA GLN A 500 0.12 19.91 -11.31
C GLN A 500 0.10 21.15 -12.20
N GLU A 501 0.93 21.18 -13.25
CA GLU A 501 1.09 22.31 -14.19
C GLU A 501 0.30 22.09 -15.50
N THR A 502 -0.79 21.31 -15.45
CA THR A 502 -1.60 20.95 -16.64
C THR A 502 -2.67 22.00 -16.93
N GLU A 503 -2.90 22.29 -18.21
CA GLU A 503 -4.03 23.11 -18.67
C GLU A 503 -5.31 22.27 -18.90
N ILE A 504 -5.19 20.93 -18.96
CA ILE A 504 -6.35 20.02 -19.10
C ILE A 504 -7.22 20.08 -17.86
N SER A 505 -8.45 20.57 -18.00
CA SER A 505 -9.42 20.60 -16.92
C SER A 505 -10.05 19.22 -16.74
N ARG A 506 -10.09 18.72 -15.48
CA ARG A 506 -10.92 17.55 -15.12
C ARG A 506 -12.38 17.72 -15.54
N GLY A 507 -12.85 18.96 -15.70
CA GLY A 507 -14.19 19.28 -16.20
C GLY A 507 -14.45 18.84 -17.65
N GLU A 508 -13.44 18.66 -18.50
CA GLU A 508 -13.57 18.26 -19.91
C GLU A 508 -13.82 16.76 -20.09
N ILE A 509 -13.58 15.97 -19.04
CA ILE A 509 -13.69 14.51 -19.06
C ILE A 509 -15.00 14.09 -18.38
N GLU A 510 -15.70 13.11 -18.96
CA GLU A 510 -16.87 12.45 -18.36
C GLU A 510 -16.58 10.95 -18.21
N VAL A 511 -16.61 10.44 -16.98
CA VAL A 511 -16.53 9.01 -16.69
C VAL A 511 -17.92 8.48 -16.35
N ARG A 512 -18.36 7.42 -17.01
CA ARG A 512 -19.62 6.71 -16.70
C ARG A 512 -19.33 5.28 -16.27
N VAL A 513 -19.98 4.84 -15.19
CA VAL A 513 -19.77 3.51 -14.59
C VAL A 513 -21.10 2.79 -14.45
N GLU A 514 -21.26 1.66 -15.14
CA GLU A 514 -22.40 0.77 -15.01
C GLU A 514 -22.05 -0.34 -14.01
N VAL A 515 -22.78 -0.43 -12.90
CA VAL A 515 -22.60 -1.48 -11.88
C VAL A 515 -23.40 -2.72 -12.27
N VAL A 516 -22.77 -3.89 -12.19
CA VAL A 516 -23.33 -5.20 -12.55
C VAL A 516 -23.33 -6.09 -11.32
N GLU A 517 -24.50 -6.51 -10.85
CA GLU A 517 -24.67 -7.23 -9.58
C GLU A 517 -25.99 -8.01 -9.55
N GLY A 518 -26.14 -8.92 -8.58
CA GLY A 518 -27.38 -9.70 -8.36
C GLY A 518 -27.47 -11.03 -9.13
N GLU A 519 -26.61 -11.25 -10.12
CA GLU A 519 -26.45 -12.55 -10.80
C GLU A 519 -25.04 -13.12 -10.60
N GLN A 520 -24.90 -14.45 -10.74
CA GLN A 520 -23.58 -15.09 -10.75
C GLN A 520 -22.85 -14.76 -12.06
N LEU A 521 -21.77 -13.97 -11.96
CA LEU A 521 -20.91 -13.68 -13.10
C LEU A 521 -20.09 -14.91 -13.54
N SER A 522 -19.87 -15.01 -14.85
CA SER A 522 -19.13 -16.05 -15.55
C SER A 522 -18.67 -15.53 -16.92
N TYR A 523 -17.65 -16.14 -17.51
CA TYR A 523 -17.22 -15.81 -18.88
C TYR A 523 -18.37 -15.86 -19.90
N SER A 524 -19.33 -16.77 -19.71
CA SER A 524 -20.53 -16.90 -20.57
C SER A 524 -21.58 -15.79 -20.44
N ASN A 525 -21.58 -14.94 -19.40
CA ASN A 525 -22.58 -13.88 -19.20
C ASN A 525 -22.02 -12.49 -18.86
N LEU A 526 -20.70 -12.31 -18.70
CA LEU A 526 -20.08 -11.02 -18.33
C LEU A 526 -20.55 -9.81 -19.16
N ASN A 527 -20.75 -9.98 -20.47
CA ASN A 527 -21.20 -8.91 -21.37
C ASN A 527 -22.74 -8.84 -21.54
N SER A 528 -23.52 -9.74 -20.93
CA SER A 528 -24.98 -9.84 -21.13
C SER A 528 -25.84 -9.59 -19.90
N VAL A 529 -25.30 -9.66 -18.68
CA VAL A 529 -26.05 -9.28 -17.46
C VAL A 529 -26.39 -7.78 -17.52
N PRO A 530 -27.63 -7.35 -17.21
CA PRO A 530 -28.01 -5.93 -17.18
C PRO A 530 -27.19 -5.09 -16.18
N ALA A 531 -27.19 -3.77 -16.35
CA ALA A 531 -26.67 -2.85 -15.35
C ALA A 531 -27.72 -2.62 -14.27
N ALA A 532 -27.35 -2.77 -13.00
CA ALA A 532 -28.22 -2.50 -11.85
C ALA A 532 -28.30 -1.00 -11.51
N SER A 533 -27.20 -0.26 -11.75
CA SER A 533 -27.16 1.20 -11.62
C SER A 533 -26.12 1.83 -12.56
N LEU A 534 -26.23 3.14 -12.76
CA LEU A 534 -25.33 3.95 -13.57
C LEU A 534 -24.85 5.15 -12.74
N LEU A 535 -23.54 5.28 -12.56
CA LEU A 535 -22.88 6.43 -11.94
C LEU A 535 -22.27 7.32 -13.03
N LYS A 536 -22.25 8.64 -12.78
CA LYS A 536 -21.58 9.63 -13.63
C LYS A 536 -20.58 10.44 -12.78
N ASP A 537 -19.37 10.56 -13.29
CA ASP A 537 -18.20 11.20 -12.66
C ASP A 537 -18.09 10.88 -11.15
N PRO A 538 -18.13 9.59 -10.74
CA PRO A 538 -18.06 9.21 -9.33
C PRO A 538 -16.68 9.55 -8.75
N SER A 539 -16.68 10.19 -7.57
CA SER A 539 -15.47 10.36 -6.75
C SER A 539 -15.06 9.06 -6.04
N GLU A 540 -15.97 8.10 -5.92
CA GLU A 540 -15.76 6.76 -5.36
C GLU A 540 -16.84 5.81 -5.90
N ILE A 541 -16.45 4.59 -6.24
CA ILE A 541 -17.36 3.51 -6.67
C ILE A 541 -17.49 2.53 -5.49
N LYS A 542 -18.72 2.16 -5.13
CA LYS A 542 -19.03 1.25 -4.01
C LYS A 542 -19.84 0.06 -4.52
N VAL A 543 -19.35 -1.16 -4.28
CA VAL A 543 -20.02 -2.42 -4.63
C VAL A 543 -19.98 -3.43 -3.49
N ALA A 544 -20.96 -4.34 -3.46
CA ALA A 544 -21.05 -5.41 -2.47
C ALA A 544 -21.40 -6.75 -3.13
N TYR A 545 -20.90 -7.85 -2.57
CA TYR A 545 -21.34 -9.19 -2.96
C TYR A 545 -22.75 -9.46 -2.41
N LYS A 546 -23.76 -9.49 -3.29
CA LYS A 546 -25.15 -9.74 -2.91
C LYS A 546 -25.40 -11.22 -2.63
N ARG A 547 -26.25 -11.54 -1.65
CA ARG A 547 -26.61 -12.93 -1.32
C ARG A 547 -27.87 -13.37 -2.08
N ILE A 548 -27.77 -14.43 -2.89
CA ILE A 548 -28.91 -15.00 -3.63
C ILE A 548 -29.27 -16.41 -3.15
N ASP A 549 -30.54 -16.79 -3.34
CA ASP A 549 -31.06 -18.11 -2.98
C ASP A 549 -30.62 -19.18 -3.99
N ALA A 550 -29.92 -20.22 -3.49
CA ALA A 550 -29.55 -21.39 -4.28
C ALA A 550 -30.78 -22.30 -4.52
N GLY A 551 -31.50 -22.02 -5.60
CA GLY A 551 -32.87 -22.48 -5.84
C GLY A 551 -33.16 -23.97 -5.57
N SER A 552 -34.27 -24.22 -4.88
CA SER A 552 -34.98 -25.51 -4.76
C SER A 552 -34.22 -26.71 -4.18
N ARG A 553 -32.98 -26.56 -3.68
CA ARG A 553 -32.18 -27.68 -3.15
C ARG A 553 -31.52 -27.46 -1.77
N GLY A 554 -32.00 -26.49 -0.99
CA GLY A 554 -31.77 -26.45 0.46
C GLY A 554 -30.31 -26.27 0.91
N VAL A 555 -29.44 -25.78 0.02
CA VAL A 555 -28.14 -25.22 0.41
C VAL A 555 -28.36 -23.71 0.60
N GLY A 556 -27.78 -23.12 1.65
CA GLY A 556 -28.05 -21.73 2.05
C GLY A 556 -27.70 -20.67 0.99
N LYS A 557 -28.02 -19.42 1.27
CA LYS A 557 -27.73 -18.29 0.37
C LYS A 557 -26.23 -18.16 0.09
N HIS A 558 -25.87 -18.04 -1.18
CA HIS A 558 -24.48 -17.84 -1.62
C HIS A 558 -24.27 -16.36 -2.02
N ALA A 559 -23.09 -15.83 -1.74
CA ALA A 559 -22.70 -14.47 -2.10
C ALA A 559 -22.15 -14.44 -3.55
N VAL A 560 -22.78 -13.68 -4.45
CA VAL A 560 -22.36 -13.54 -5.85
C VAL A 560 -21.47 -12.31 -6.06
N GLN A 561 -20.53 -12.46 -7.00
CA GLN A 561 -19.51 -11.48 -7.33
C GLN A 561 -20.10 -10.30 -8.13
N PRO A 562 -19.81 -9.03 -7.77
CA PRO A 562 -20.16 -7.86 -8.57
C PRO A 562 -19.14 -7.58 -9.67
N GLY A 563 -19.48 -6.70 -10.59
CA GLY A 563 -18.58 -6.16 -11.61
C GLY A 563 -18.96 -4.74 -12.03
N ILE A 564 -18.10 -4.10 -12.80
CA ILE A 564 -18.33 -2.75 -13.35
C ILE A 564 -17.98 -2.70 -14.84
N ARG A 565 -18.70 -1.87 -15.60
CA ARG A 565 -18.28 -1.43 -16.93
C ARG A 565 -17.99 0.06 -16.87
N VAL A 566 -16.86 0.49 -17.39
CA VAL A 566 -16.45 1.90 -17.34
C VAL A 566 -16.29 2.42 -18.76
N ARG A 567 -16.80 3.63 -19.01
CA ARG A 567 -16.64 4.34 -20.28
C ARG A 567 -16.19 5.78 -20.01
N ILE A 568 -15.22 6.24 -20.78
CA ILE A 568 -14.68 7.60 -20.70
C ILE A 568 -15.08 8.38 -21.95
N ARG A 569 -15.35 9.67 -21.80
CA ARG A 569 -15.68 10.63 -22.85
C ARG A 569 -14.91 11.92 -22.63
N THR A 570 -14.53 12.56 -23.73
CA THR A 570 -14.11 13.96 -23.80
C THR A 570 -15.34 14.84 -24.10
N LYS A 571 -15.20 16.17 -24.06
CA LYS A 571 -16.31 17.13 -24.27
C LYS A 571 -16.00 18.19 -25.31
N ASP A 572 -14.82 18.80 -25.24
CA ASP A 572 -14.52 20.04 -25.95
C ASP A 572 -13.45 19.89 -27.05
N ARG A 573 -12.51 18.94 -26.88
CA ARG A 573 -11.50 18.55 -27.88
C ARG A 573 -11.14 17.05 -27.72
N PRO A 574 -10.60 16.38 -28.76
CA PRO A 574 -10.07 15.03 -28.61
C PRO A 574 -8.88 15.01 -27.64
N TYR A 575 -8.73 13.89 -26.94
CA TYR A 575 -7.60 13.61 -26.06
C TYR A 575 -7.24 12.11 -26.14
N TYR A 576 -5.97 11.79 -25.96
CA TYR A 576 -5.52 10.43 -25.73
C TYR A 576 -5.79 10.03 -24.27
N VAL A 577 -6.60 9.01 -24.07
CA VAL A 577 -7.02 8.52 -22.75
C VAL A 577 -6.49 7.11 -22.54
N ALA A 578 -5.95 6.84 -21.34
CA ALA A 578 -5.55 5.51 -20.90
C ALA A 578 -6.02 5.25 -19.45
N CYS A 579 -6.10 3.99 -19.04
CA CYS A 579 -6.48 3.62 -17.69
C CYS A 579 -5.76 2.35 -17.20
N LEU A 580 -5.13 2.45 -16.02
CA LEU A 580 -4.74 1.28 -15.23
C LEU A 580 -5.87 0.90 -14.27
N PHE A 581 -6.15 -0.40 -14.14
CA PHE A 581 -6.75 -0.94 -12.92
C PHE A 581 -5.61 -1.32 -11.96
N MET A 582 -5.64 -0.75 -10.76
CA MET A 582 -4.63 -0.91 -9.72
C MET A 582 -5.26 -1.66 -8.55
N ASP A 583 -4.90 -2.93 -8.36
CA ASP A 583 -5.53 -3.79 -7.36
C ASP A 583 -4.90 -3.64 -5.96
N SER A 584 -5.66 -4.03 -4.94
CA SER A 584 -5.27 -4.02 -3.53
C SER A 584 -4.12 -5.00 -3.18
N LEU A 585 -3.80 -5.94 -4.07
CA LEU A 585 -2.59 -6.79 -4.01
C LEU A 585 -1.37 -6.10 -4.65
N TYR A 586 -1.43 -4.79 -4.91
CA TYR A 586 -0.39 -3.98 -5.55
C TYR A 586 -0.09 -4.37 -7.01
N GLY A 587 -1.03 -5.01 -7.69
CA GLY A 587 -0.99 -5.21 -9.14
C GLY A 587 -1.41 -3.97 -9.92
N MET A 588 -0.98 -3.89 -11.18
CA MET A 588 -1.32 -2.82 -12.13
C MET A 588 -1.55 -3.45 -13.51
N THR A 589 -2.72 -3.24 -14.11
CA THR A 589 -3.12 -3.81 -15.42
C THR A 589 -3.57 -2.70 -16.36
N SER A 590 -3.15 -2.71 -17.63
CA SER A 590 -3.73 -1.82 -18.64
C SER A 590 -5.11 -2.33 -19.02
N ASN A 591 -6.13 -1.50 -18.81
CA ASN A 591 -7.52 -1.80 -19.18
C ASN A 591 -8.09 -0.81 -20.20
N LEU A 592 -7.37 0.29 -20.45
CA LEU A 592 -7.48 1.09 -21.65
C LEU A 592 -6.07 1.56 -21.99
N ASP A 593 -5.54 1.12 -23.13
CA ASP A 593 -4.30 1.68 -23.67
C ASP A 593 -4.55 3.10 -24.17
N SER A 594 -3.50 3.90 -24.38
CA SER A 594 -3.62 5.28 -24.86
C SER A 594 -4.36 5.32 -26.20
N THR A 595 -5.60 5.79 -26.15
CA THR A 595 -6.57 5.76 -27.24
C THR A 595 -7.12 7.17 -27.43
N GLU A 596 -7.10 7.69 -28.65
CA GLU A 596 -7.73 8.98 -28.98
C GLU A 596 -9.26 8.88 -28.79
N VAL A 597 -9.84 9.80 -28.01
CA VAL A 597 -11.28 9.83 -27.70
C VAL A 597 -11.89 11.13 -28.20
N ASP A 598 -12.65 11.05 -29.30
CA ASP A 598 -13.39 12.17 -29.88
C ASP A 598 -14.54 12.68 -28.99
N PRO A 599 -14.76 14.01 -28.92
CA PRO A 599 -15.88 14.60 -28.16
C PRO A 599 -17.25 14.36 -28.80
N ASP A 600 -17.31 14.34 -30.15
CA ASP A 600 -18.49 13.91 -30.92
C ASP A 600 -18.69 12.37 -30.87
N GLY A 601 -17.72 11.65 -30.33
CA GLY A 601 -17.68 10.19 -30.27
C GLY A 601 -18.66 9.58 -29.26
N ASN A 602 -18.78 8.25 -29.29
CA ASN A 602 -19.58 7.55 -28.30
C ASN A 602 -18.87 7.39 -26.93
N GLY A 603 -17.57 7.68 -26.86
CA GLY A 603 -16.71 7.45 -25.71
C GLY A 603 -16.26 6.00 -25.59
N GLU A 604 -15.00 5.79 -25.22
CA GLU A 604 -14.37 4.47 -25.22
C GLU A 604 -14.58 3.68 -23.94
N TRP A 605 -14.72 2.36 -24.12
CA TRP A 605 -14.95 1.42 -23.04
C TRP A 605 -13.63 0.86 -22.53
N ILE A 606 -13.44 0.93 -21.22
CA ILE A 606 -12.41 0.16 -20.52
C ILE A 606 -12.73 -1.33 -20.70
N LYS A 607 -11.69 -2.13 -20.99
CA LYS A 607 -11.79 -3.55 -21.33
C LYS A 607 -11.04 -4.43 -20.33
N PHE A 608 -11.57 -5.62 -20.12
CA PHE A 608 -10.99 -6.68 -19.29
C PHE A 608 -10.73 -7.91 -20.16
N SER A 609 -9.46 -8.26 -20.35
CA SER A 609 -9.05 -9.29 -21.30
C SER A 609 -8.65 -10.58 -20.59
N VAL A 610 -9.35 -11.69 -20.88
CA VAL A 610 -9.02 -13.01 -20.30
C VAL A 610 -8.94 -14.06 -21.39
N LYS A 611 -7.81 -14.80 -21.42
CA LYS A 611 -7.49 -15.84 -22.41
C LYS A 611 -7.51 -15.37 -23.88
N GLY A 612 -7.45 -14.05 -24.12
CA GLY A 612 -7.54 -13.45 -25.45
C GLY A 612 -8.93 -12.95 -25.85
N GLU A 613 -9.94 -13.09 -24.99
CA GLU A 613 -11.27 -12.51 -25.20
C GLU A 613 -11.42 -11.20 -24.41
N GLU A 614 -11.93 -10.15 -25.06
CA GLU A 614 -12.21 -8.85 -24.43
C GLU A 614 -13.64 -8.79 -23.85
N TYR A 615 -13.75 -8.35 -22.61
CA TYR A 615 -15.01 -8.12 -21.90
C TYR A 615 -15.11 -6.64 -21.50
N ARG A 616 -16.31 -6.05 -21.55
CA ARG A 616 -16.55 -4.68 -21.06
C ARG A 616 -16.79 -4.63 -19.55
N THR A 617 -17.19 -5.75 -18.97
CA THR A 617 -17.40 -5.89 -17.52
C THR A 617 -16.12 -6.41 -16.86
N ILE A 618 -15.53 -5.58 -15.99
CA ILE A 618 -14.47 -5.94 -15.07
C ILE A 618 -15.14 -6.68 -13.88
N PRO A 619 -14.86 -7.97 -13.64
CA PRO A 619 -15.33 -8.67 -12.45
C PRO A 619 -14.48 -8.28 -11.24
N LEU A 620 -15.11 -7.76 -10.20
CA LEU A 620 -14.43 -7.22 -9.01
C LEU A 620 -14.33 -8.30 -7.94
N ASN A 621 -13.14 -8.55 -7.36
CA ASN A 621 -12.93 -9.70 -6.49
C ASN A 621 -12.16 -9.39 -5.20
N VAL A 622 -12.72 -9.77 -4.05
CA VAL A 622 -11.96 -9.83 -2.79
C VAL A 622 -11.30 -11.21 -2.67
N ASP A 623 -9.97 -11.25 -2.55
CA ASP A 623 -9.20 -12.50 -2.53
C ASP A 623 -9.54 -13.42 -1.34
N ASP A 624 -9.54 -14.74 -1.56
CA ASP A 624 -9.87 -15.71 -0.52
C ASP A 624 -8.84 -15.76 0.62
N ASN A 625 -7.58 -15.35 0.40
CA ASN A 625 -6.59 -15.19 1.48
C ASN A 625 -6.88 -13.95 2.33
N TYR A 626 -7.38 -12.84 1.75
CA TYR A 626 -7.90 -11.72 2.55
C TYR A 626 -9.07 -12.17 3.44
N HIS A 627 -10.00 -12.99 2.92
CA HIS A 627 -11.07 -13.57 3.74
C HIS A 627 -10.61 -14.57 4.81
N LYS A 628 -9.54 -15.34 4.58
CA LYS A 628 -8.92 -16.19 5.63
C LYS A 628 -8.27 -15.35 6.72
N LEU A 629 -7.72 -14.20 6.35
CA LEU A 629 -7.27 -13.15 7.28
C LEU A 629 -8.44 -12.33 7.84
N GLY A 630 -9.68 -12.64 7.47
CA GLY A 630 -10.92 -12.05 8.00
C GLY A 630 -11.45 -10.84 7.24
N ILE A 631 -10.62 -10.19 6.41
CA ILE A 631 -10.92 -8.92 5.74
C ILE A 631 -12.21 -9.03 4.93
N THR A 632 -13.11 -8.06 5.12
CA THR A 632 -14.42 -7.99 4.44
C THR A 632 -14.50 -6.86 3.42
N GLU A 633 -13.65 -5.84 3.50
CA GLU A 633 -13.60 -4.73 2.55
C GLU A 633 -12.17 -4.44 2.03
N ILE A 634 -12.07 -4.20 0.72
CA ILE A 634 -10.84 -3.75 0.03
C ILE A 634 -11.11 -2.49 -0.79
N THR A 635 -10.04 -1.84 -1.24
CA THR A 635 -10.08 -0.73 -2.21
C THR A 635 -9.09 -1.02 -3.33
N ASP A 636 -9.61 -1.28 -4.53
CA ASP A 636 -8.86 -1.21 -5.78
C ASP A 636 -9.04 0.21 -6.38
N TYR A 637 -8.33 0.57 -7.44
CA TYR A 637 -8.38 1.93 -8.01
C TYR A 637 -8.38 1.91 -9.54
N LEU A 638 -9.14 2.81 -10.15
CA LEU A 638 -9.02 3.18 -11.56
C LEU A 638 -8.15 4.43 -11.65
N LYS A 639 -6.94 4.30 -12.20
CA LYS A 639 -6.03 5.42 -12.45
C LYS A 639 -6.13 5.80 -13.93
N ILE A 640 -6.79 6.92 -14.21
CA ILE A 640 -7.05 7.44 -15.55
C ILE A 640 -6.02 8.50 -15.89
N PHE A 641 -5.41 8.38 -17.06
CA PHE A 641 -4.46 9.33 -17.63
C PHE A 641 -5.07 9.94 -18.89
N VAL A 642 -4.84 11.23 -19.10
CA VAL A 642 -5.36 12.01 -20.22
C VAL A 642 -4.22 12.87 -20.76
N SER A 643 -4.00 12.87 -22.07
CA SER A 643 -2.88 13.52 -22.73
C SER A 643 -3.35 14.16 -24.04
N THR A 644 -2.68 15.22 -24.49
CA THR A 644 -2.86 15.75 -25.86
C THR A 644 -2.21 14.87 -26.93
N GLU A 645 -1.37 13.89 -26.55
CA GLU A 645 -0.62 13.00 -27.46
C GLU A 645 -0.59 11.54 -26.96
N GLU A 646 -0.32 10.58 -27.86
CA GLU A 646 -0.25 9.15 -27.54
C GLU A 646 0.90 8.79 -26.57
N PHE A 647 0.65 7.86 -25.63
CA PHE A 647 1.66 7.47 -24.64
C PHE A 647 1.61 5.98 -24.23
N PRO A 648 2.74 5.25 -24.20
CA PRO A 648 2.75 3.84 -23.82
C PRO A 648 2.60 3.64 -22.30
N ILE A 649 1.38 3.36 -21.84
CA ILE A 649 1.07 3.04 -20.43
C ILE A 649 1.50 1.62 -20.01
N LYS A 650 1.71 0.72 -20.97
CA LYS A 650 2.02 -0.71 -20.79
C LYS A 650 3.35 -0.98 -20.06
N SER A 651 4.22 0.02 -19.93
CA SER A 651 5.46 -0.05 -19.14
C SER A 651 5.24 -0.07 -17.63
N TRP A 652 4.03 0.29 -17.16
CA TRP A 652 3.65 0.29 -15.74
C TRP A 652 2.85 -0.94 -15.31
N GLU A 653 2.66 -1.96 -16.17
CA GLU A 653 2.03 -3.21 -15.74
C GLU A 653 2.88 -3.97 -14.70
N GLN A 654 2.22 -4.49 -13.66
CA GLN A 654 2.83 -5.18 -12.54
C GLN A 654 1.94 -6.36 -12.12
N GLU A 655 2.49 -7.59 -12.07
CA GLU A 655 1.75 -8.74 -11.50
C GLU A 655 1.45 -8.47 -10.02
N SER A 656 0.20 -8.70 -9.62
CA SER A 656 -0.25 -8.57 -8.24
C SER A 656 0.55 -9.45 -7.29
N LEU A 657 0.91 -8.90 -6.14
CA LEU A 657 1.65 -9.62 -5.10
C LEU A 657 0.79 -10.75 -4.52
N LYS A 658 1.44 -11.75 -3.93
CA LYS A 658 0.76 -12.90 -3.32
C LYS A 658 0.75 -12.73 -1.81
N LEU A 659 -0.28 -13.25 -1.15
CA LEU A 659 -0.39 -13.29 0.31
C LEU A 659 0.18 -14.59 0.89
N ASP A 660 0.23 -14.67 2.22
CA ASP A 660 0.50 -15.92 2.94
C ASP A 660 -0.69 -16.89 2.85
N ASP A 661 -0.41 -18.15 2.51
CA ASP A 661 -1.47 -19.14 2.24
C ASP A 661 -1.88 -19.99 3.45
N LYS A 662 -1.11 -20.00 4.56
CA LYS A 662 -1.33 -20.97 5.66
C LYS A 662 -0.54 -20.76 6.95
N LEU A 663 -1.22 -21.01 8.07
CA LEU A 663 -0.68 -21.82 9.15
C LEU A 663 -0.57 -23.29 8.67
N ILE A 664 0.62 -23.72 8.22
CA ILE A 664 1.12 -25.12 8.15
C ILE A 664 0.18 -26.18 7.48
N LYS A 665 0.48 -26.86 6.35
CA LYS A 665 1.66 -26.85 5.45
C LYS A 665 1.24 -27.20 3.99
N ILE A 666 1.86 -28.22 3.36
CA ILE A 666 1.81 -28.73 1.96
C ILE A 666 0.36 -29.13 1.49
N ASP A 667 -0.07 -29.32 0.21
CA ASP A 667 0.58 -29.48 -1.12
C ASP A 667 -0.21 -28.88 -2.33
N ARG A 668 0.41 -28.90 -3.53
CA ARG A 668 -0.15 -29.08 -4.91
C ARG A 668 -1.27 -28.17 -5.50
N ILE A 669 -0.91 -26.91 -5.77
CA ILE A 669 -0.73 -26.29 -7.12
C ILE A 669 -1.83 -26.39 -8.24
N LYS A 670 -2.21 -25.23 -8.85
CA LYS A 670 -2.35 -25.05 -10.33
C LYS A 670 -2.32 -23.56 -10.83
N LYS A 671 -2.00 -23.35 -12.13
CA LYS A 671 -1.52 -22.14 -12.90
C LYS A 671 -2.64 -21.35 -13.67
N LYS A 672 -2.48 -20.30 -14.55
CA LYS A 672 -1.46 -19.40 -15.25
C LYS A 672 -2.28 -18.20 -15.90
N SER A 673 -1.81 -17.09 -16.52
CA SER A 673 -0.81 -16.00 -16.27
C SER A 673 -0.74 -14.99 -17.46
N MET A 674 -0.73 -13.65 -17.25
CA MET A 674 -0.31 -12.56 -18.22
C MET A 674 -1.15 -12.38 -19.53
N GLY A 675 -1.18 -11.30 -20.34
CA GLY A 675 -0.43 -10.03 -20.48
C GLY A 675 -0.16 -9.64 -21.97
N LEU A 676 -0.33 -8.36 -22.36
CA LEU A 676 0.35 -7.53 -23.41
C LEU A 676 0.48 -7.98 -24.91
N MET A 677 0.81 -7.12 -25.91
CA MET A 677 1.32 -5.71 -25.96
C MET A 677 1.00 -4.99 -27.31
N GLU A 678 1.58 -3.78 -27.50
CA GLU A 678 1.90 -3.03 -28.75
C GLU A 678 0.76 -2.16 -29.36
N ASP A 679 0.97 -1.11 -30.18
CA ASP A 679 1.93 0.06 -30.17
C ASP A 679 1.63 1.07 -31.34
N ALA A 680 1.71 2.42 -31.19
CA ALA A 680 1.79 3.44 -32.28
C ALA A 680 2.50 4.78 -31.87
N SER A 681 2.41 5.87 -32.68
CA SER A 681 3.37 7.02 -32.66
C SER A 681 2.87 8.40 -33.17
N GLY A 682 3.29 9.49 -32.51
CA GLY A 682 3.16 10.90 -32.96
C GLY A 682 4.14 11.86 -32.23
N ARG A 683 4.28 13.12 -32.68
CA ARG A 683 5.16 14.14 -32.05
C ARG A 683 4.50 15.53 -31.97
N GLY A 684 4.74 16.20 -30.85
CA GLY A 684 4.53 17.63 -30.57
C GLY A 684 5.06 17.92 -29.16
N SER A 685 4.49 18.91 -28.46
CA SER A 685 4.75 19.18 -27.04
C SER A 685 3.50 18.88 -26.21
N SER A 686 3.47 17.75 -25.51
CA SER A 686 2.26 17.24 -24.85
C SER A 686 1.98 17.83 -23.46
N ASP A 687 0.77 18.35 -23.27
CA ASP A 687 0.16 18.51 -21.94
C ASP A 687 -0.58 17.21 -21.56
N TRP A 688 -0.55 16.86 -20.28
CA TRP A 688 -1.20 15.67 -19.73
C TRP A 688 -1.62 15.87 -18.27
N MET A 689 -2.70 15.17 -17.87
CA MET A 689 -3.19 15.09 -16.50
C MET A 689 -3.44 13.63 -16.09
N SER A 690 -3.69 13.40 -14.79
CA SER A 690 -4.26 12.12 -14.33
C SER A 690 -5.22 12.31 -13.16
N PHE A 691 -6.09 11.33 -12.92
CA PHE A 691 -6.93 11.28 -11.73
C PHE A 691 -7.29 9.85 -11.35
N THR A 692 -7.66 9.66 -10.09
CA THR A 692 -7.88 8.34 -9.50
C THR A 692 -9.32 8.21 -8.99
N ILE A 693 -10.01 7.13 -9.34
CA ILE A 693 -11.33 6.78 -8.80
C ILE A 693 -11.19 5.48 -7.97
N PRO A 694 -11.36 5.53 -6.63
CA PRO A 694 -11.34 4.34 -5.80
C PRO A 694 -12.56 3.43 -6.04
N VAL A 695 -12.34 2.12 -6.02
CA VAL A 695 -13.33 1.05 -6.16
C VAL A 695 -13.37 0.25 -4.86
N ARG A 696 -14.31 0.58 -3.99
CA ARG A 696 -14.53 -0.09 -2.70
C ARG A 696 -15.39 -1.34 -2.90
N ILE A 697 -14.85 -2.51 -2.56
CA ILE A 697 -15.49 -3.81 -2.76
C ILE A 697 -15.68 -4.47 -1.40
N SER A 698 -16.92 -4.80 -1.04
CA SER A 698 -17.26 -5.49 0.21
C SER A 698 -17.79 -6.91 -0.04
N ARG A 699 -17.27 -7.90 0.69
CA ARG A 699 -17.69 -9.31 0.64
C ARG A 699 -17.90 -9.83 2.08
N PRO A 700 -19.09 -10.34 2.43
CA PRO A 700 -19.36 -10.83 3.78
C PRO A 700 -18.64 -12.17 4.03
N LEU A 701 -18.27 -12.42 5.29
CA LEU A 701 -17.75 -13.71 5.72
C LEU A 701 -18.86 -14.79 5.78
N PRO A 702 -18.52 -16.09 5.65
CA PRO A 702 -19.44 -17.18 5.95
C PRO A 702 -19.86 -17.11 7.42
N GLN A 703 -21.15 -16.89 7.69
CA GLN A 703 -21.67 -16.68 9.04
C GLN A 703 -21.45 -17.91 9.94
N GLN A 704 -20.92 -17.66 11.15
CA GLN A 704 -20.77 -18.66 12.20
C GLN A 704 -21.47 -18.16 13.47
N GLU A 705 -22.58 -18.81 13.83
CA GLU A 705 -23.15 -18.70 15.17
C GLU A 705 -22.39 -19.68 16.08
N GLN A 706 -21.70 -19.17 17.12
CA GLN A 706 -20.95 -19.98 18.07
C GLN A 706 -21.63 -19.98 19.44
N SER A 707 -21.80 -21.17 20.05
CA SER A 707 -22.23 -21.27 21.44
C SER A 707 -21.05 -21.03 22.39
N VAL A 708 -21.24 -20.14 23.36
CA VAL A 708 -20.27 -19.80 24.41
C VAL A 708 -20.90 -19.98 25.79
N GLY A 709 -20.12 -20.47 26.76
CA GLY A 709 -20.59 -20.87 28.07
C GLY A 709 -21.23 -22.27 28.09
N GLY A 710 -21.22 -22.89 29.28
CA GLY A 710 -21.68 -24.27 29.47
C GLY A 710 -20.66 -25.34 29.02
N ALA A 711 -20.75 -26.54 29.61
CA ALA A 711 -19.94 -27.72 29.29
C ALA A 711 -18.42 -27.49 29.15
N GLY A 712 -17.86 -26.53 29.89
CA GLY A 712 -16.42 -26.19 29.87
C GLY A 712 -15.96 -25.28 28.71
N LYS A 713 -16.88 -24.75 27.89
CA LYS A 713 -16.56 -23.85 26.76
C LYS A 713 -16.76 -22.38 27.11
N ASN A 714 -15.94 -21.85 28.02
CA ASN A 714 -16.04 -20.44 28.43
C ASN A 714 -15.42 -19.45 27.41
N VAL A 715 -14.88 -19.93 26.28
CA VAL A 715 -14.18 -19.13 25.26
C VAL A 715 -14.75 -19.42 23.88
N ALA A 716 -14.94 -18.37 23.06
CA ALA A 716 -15.33 -18.43 21.65
C ALA A 716 -14.44 -17.51 20.79
N GLN A 717 -14.30 -17.79 19.49
CA GLN A 717 -13.41 -17.05 18.58
C GLN A 717 -14.21 -16.48 17.42
N ILE A 718 -14.35 -15.16 17.38
CA ILE A 718 -15.42 -14.48 16.65
C ILE A 718 -14.98 -13.13 16.07
N GLY A 719 -15.22 -12.91 14.77
CA GLY A 719 -14.99 -11.61 14.13
C GLY A 719 -13.54 -11.07 14.17
N GLY A 720 -12.54 -11.94 14.38
CA GLY A 720 -11.15 -11.53 14.59
C GLY A 720 -10.81 -11.13 16.04
N ALA A 721 -11.61 -11.59 17.00
CA ALA A 721 -11.41 -11.41 18.44
C ALA A 721 -11.74 -12.68 19.24
N ARG A 722 -11.18 -12.80 20.45
CA ARG A 722 -11.43 -13.85 21.42
C ARG A 722 -12.39 -13.35 22.49
N LEU A 723 -13.51 -14.04 22.68
CA LEU A 723 -14.54 -13.73 23.68
C LEU A 723 -14.44 -14.75 24.82
N THR A 724 -14.29 -14.29 26.06
CA THR A 724 -14.30 -15.13 27.27
C THR A 724 -15.44 -14.70 28.20
N VAL A 725 -16.27 -15.64 28.65
CA VAL A 725 -17.45 -15.36 29.49
C VAL A 725 -17.29 -15.88 30.93
N PRO A 726 -17.89 -15.21 31.93
CA PRO A 726 -17.80 -15.62 33.33
C PRO A 726 -18.59 -16.91 33.61
N GLN A 727 -18.24 -17.59 34.70
CA GLN A 727 -18.86 -18.86 35.07
C GLN A 727 -20.33 -18.67 35.47
N GLY A 728 -21.24 -19.27 34.70
CA GLY A 728 -22.69 -19.17 34.89
C GLY A 728 -23.41 -18.49 33.74
N PHE A 729 -22.69 -17.67 32.95
CA PHE A 729 -23.20 -17.11 31.71
C PHE A 729 -23.13 -18.15 30.58
N SER A 730 -24.13 -18.16 29.70
CA SER A 730 -24.05 -18.84 28.40
C SER A 730 -24.95 -18.18 27.38
N ALA A 731 -24.55 -18.19 26.11
CA ALA A 731 -25.30 -17.60 25.00
C ALA A 731 -24.86 -18.20 23.65
N ARG A 732 -25.51 -17.79 22.56
CA ARG A 732 -24.94 -17.87 21.22
C ARG A 732 -24.48 -16.49 20.76
N VAL A 733 -23.32 -16.43 20.14
CA VAL A 733 -22.70 -15.20 19.67
C VAL A 733 -22.42 -15.26 18.17
N SER A 734 -22.62 -14.15 17.48
CA SER A 734 -22.43 -14.04 16.03
C SER A 734 -22.04 -12.60 15.63
N ALA A 735 -21.23 -12.44 14.58
CA ALA A 735 -20.63 -11.16 14.19
C ALA A 735 -21.19 -10.68 12.84
N ALA A 736 -21.38 -9.37 12.69
CA ALA A 736 -21.84 -8.74 11.46
C ALA A 736 -21.06 -7.44 11.14
N SER A 737 -20.91 -7.17 9.84
CA SER A 737 -20.34 -5.94 9.29
C SER A 737 -21.38 -4.84 9.07
N GLU A 738 -20.96 -3.57 9.03
CA GLU A 738 -21.84 -2.43 8.75
C GLU A 738 -22.53 -2.54 7.38
N ALA A 739 -21.87 -3.19 6.41
CA ALA A 739 -22.40 -3.45 5.07
C ALA A 739 -23.57 -4.45 5.08
N GLU A 740 -23.46 -5.56 5.79
CA GLU A 740 -24.52 -6.57 5.90
C GLU A 740 -25.78 -6.01 6.58
N ILE A 741 -25.60 -5.14 7.57
CA ILE A 741 -26.72 -4.51 8.27
C ILE A 741 -27.41 -3.48 7.38
N LYS A 742 -26.67 -2.72 6.57
CA LYS A 742 -27.25 -1.83 5.54
C LYS A 742 -28.08 -2.60 4.51
N ASP A 743 -27.56 -3.71 4.00
CA ASP A 743 -28.28 -4.58 3.03
C ASP A 743 -29.58 -5.15 3.64
N MET A 744 -29.50 -5.62 4.89
CA MET A 744 -30.65 -6.11 5.65
C MET A 744 -31.70 -5.01 5.94
N VAL A 745 -31.27 -3.83 6.36
CA VAL A 745 -32.14 -2.66 6.61
C VAL A 745 -32.83 -2.21 5.32
N ASN A 746 -32.09 -2.12 4.20
CA ASN A 746 -32.66 -1.76 2.91
C ASN A 746 -33.73 -2.78 2.47
N THR A 747 -33.40 -4.08 2.53
CA THR A 747 -34.34 -5.19 2.25
C THR A 747 -35.60 -5.16 3.13
N ALA A 748 -35.49 -4.66 4.37
CA ALA A 748 -36.65 -4.44 5.24
C ALA A 748 -37.48 -3.21 4.82
N THR A 749 -36.82 -2.10 4.46
CA THR A 749 -37.50 -0.85 4.06
C THR A 749 -38.33 -1.00 2.78
N GLU A 750 -37.93 -1.87 1.85
CA GLU A 750 -38.71 -2.22 0.65
C GLU A 750 -40.03 -2.95 0.98
N ARG A 751 -40.21 -3.44 2.22
CA ARG A 751 -41.32 -4.30 2.63
C ARG A 751 -42.23 -3.69 3.70
N SER A 752 -41.78 -2.67 4.42
CA SER A 752 -42.59 -1.91 5.38
C SER A 752 -41.95 -0.57 5.73
N VAL A 753 -42.76 0.50 5.82
CA VAL A 753 -42.29 1.86 6.14
C VAL A 753 -42.17 2.04 7.66
N ASP A 754 -43.23 1.79 8.43
CA ASP A 754 -43.26 2.08 9.88
C ASP A 754 -42.29 1.23 10.72
N GLY A 755 -41.89 0.05 10.21
CA GLY A 755 -40.90 -0.81 10.88
C GLY A 755 -39.45 -0.35 10.67
N ALA A 756 -39.17 0.41 9.60
CA ALA A 756 -37.82 0.69 9.14
C ALA A 756 -37.00 1.53 10.14
N ASP A 757 -37.58 2.59 10.68
CA ASP A 757 -36.83 3.54 11.52
C ASP A 757 -36.60 3.01 12.95
N LYS A 758 -37.48 2.15 13.47
CA LYS A 758 -37.20 1.42 14.71
C LYS A 758 -36.05 0.42 14.49
N LEU A 759 -36.08 -0.35 13.41
CA LEU A 759 -34.99 -1.28 13.05
C LEU A 759 -33.66 -0.56 12.83
N ARG A 760 -33.66 0.57 12.12
CA ARG A 760 -32.46 1.42 11.96
C ARG A 760 -31.85 1.80 13.32
N THR A 761 -32.69 2.28 14.25
CA THR A 761 -32.25 2.72 15.58
C THR A 761 -31.68 1.57 16.42
N THR A 762 -32.24 0.35 16.36
CA THR A 762 -31.75 -0.79 17.16
C THR A 762 -30.60 -1.57 16.51
N LEU A 763 -30.35 -1.39 15.21
CA LEU A 763 -29.34 -2.15 14.46
C LEU A 763 -28.13 -1.32 14.02
N MET A 764 -28.26 0.02 13.93
CA MET A 764 -27.18 0.90 13.49
C MET A 764 -27.12 2.18 14.36
N PRO A 765 -26.00 2.47 15.04
CA PRO A 765 -25.84 3.72 15.75
C PRO A 765 -25.73 4.87 14.72
N PRO A 766 -26.55 5.92 14.82
CA PRO A 766 -26.48 7.03 13.86
C PRO A 766 -25.15 7.78 14.05
N PRO A 767 -24.53 8.33 12.98
CA PRO A 767 -23.20 8.96 13.06
C PRO A 767 -23.10 10.08 14.13
N ILE A 768 -24.22 10.73 14.43
CA ILE A 768 -24.35 11.77 15.44
C ILE A 768 -23.98 11.32 16.87
N VAL A 769 -23.99 10.02 17.18
CA VAL A 769 -23.64 9.48 18.51
C VAL A 769 -22.22 9.89 18.92
N TRP A 770 -21.25 9.78 18.01
CA TRP A 770 -19.86 10.15 18.27
C TRP A 770 -19.48 11.52 17.69
N GLY A 771 -20.30 12.10 16.80
CA GLY A 771 -20.09 13.44 16.26
C GLY A 771 -18.80 13.56 15.45
N ALA A 772 -18.10 14.69 15.61
CA ALA A 772 -16.84 14.98 14.93
C ALA A 772 -15.59 14.47 15.66
N ALA A 773 -15.74 13.79 16.81
CA ALA A 773 -14.62 13.25 17.58
C ALA A 773 -13.81 12.26 16.71
N PRO A 774 -12.50 12.46 16.47
CA PRO A 774 -11.72 11.62 15.56
C PRO A 774 -11.55 10.22 16.16
N SER A 775 -12.41 9.32 15.73
CA SER A 775 -12.63 8.01 16.34
C SER A 775 -13.02 7.03 15.23
N ARG A 776 -12.26 5.96 15.09
CA ARG A 776 -12.37 5.03 13.96
C ARG A 776 -13.49 4.02 14.25
N ASN A 777 -14.51 3.97 13.38
CA ASN A 777 -15.55 2.93 13.43
C ASN A 777 -14.92 1.52 13.26
N ALA A 778 -13.88 1.44 12.44
CA ALA A 778 -13.11 0.24 12.21
C ALA A 778 -12.15 -0.06 13.37
N VAL A 779 -12.73 -0.57 14.46
CA VAL A 779 -11.98 -1.12 15.62
C VAL A 779 -11.06 -2.25 15.18
N PHE A 780 -11.59 -3.16 14.37
CA PHE A 780 -10.97 -4.43 13.97
C PHE A 780 -10.34 -4.37 12.58
N SER A 781 -9.92 -3.18 12.13
CA SER A 781 -9.47 -2.99 10.76
C SER A 781 -8.22 -3.80 10.46
N ARG A 782 -8.38 -4.79 9.57
CA ARG A 782 -7.28 -5.52 8.94
C ARG A 782 -6.93 -4.92 7.57
N SER A 783 -7.12 -3.61 7.44
CA SER A 783 -7.20 -2.97 6.12
C SER A 783 -5.91 -3.05 5.31
N VAL A 784 -6.10 -3.36 4.04
CA VAL A 784 -5.09 -3.28 2.98
C VAL A 784 -4.96 -1.84 2.47
N SER A 785 -6.04 -1.06 2.52
CA SER A 785 -6.16 0.28 1.92
C SER A 785 -5.75 1.38 2.89
N ALA A 786 -5.14 2.45 2.37
CA ALA A 786 -4.88 3.67 3.14
C ALA A 786 -6.12 4.60 3.23
N ALA A 787 -7.04 4.52 2.25
CA ALA A 787 -8.20 5.41 2.14
C ALA A 787 -9.44 4.92 2.90
N ALA A 788 -9.45 3.66 3.34
CA ALA A 788 -10.61 3.01 3.95
C ALA A 788 -10.17 1.93 4.95
N PRO A 789 -10.69 1.91 6.18
CA PRO A 789 -10.40 0.84 7.13
C PRO A 789 -11.50 -0.25 7.15
N ASP A 790 -11.08 -1.50 6.96
CA ASP A 790 -11.91 -2.73 6.97
C ASP A 790 -12.77 -2.89 8.25
N THR A 791 -13.96 -3.52 8.14
CA THR A 791 -14.98 -3.55 9.21
C THR A 791 -15.53 -4.94 9.51
N GLN A 792 -14.63 -5.94 9.61
CA GLN A 792 -14.85 -7.31 10.08
C GLN A 792 -16.00 -7.50 11.10
N LEU A 793 -16.00 -6.67 12.15
CA LEU A 793 -16.93 -6.74 13.27
C LEU A 793 -17.41 -5.33 13.59
N SER A 794 -18.61 -4.98 13.11
CA SER A 794 -19.29 -3.72 13.47
C SER A 794 -20.30 -3.94 14.59
N VAL A 795 -20.89 -5.14 14.64
CA VAL A 795 -21.86 -5.57 15.67
C VAL A 795 -21.58 -7.00 16.12
N LEU A 796 -21.51 -7.20 17.43
CA LEU A 796 -21.60 -8.53 18.05
C LEU A 796 -23.05 -8.75 18.49
N GLU A 797 -23.74 -9.69 17.84
CA GLU A 797 -25.09 -10.13 18.21
C GLU A 797 -25.01 -11.29 19.21
N ILE A 798 -25.63 -11.12 20.37
CA ILE A 798 -25.79 -12.14 21.41
C ILE A 798 -27.26 -12.57 21.45
N THR A 799 -27.50 -13.88 21.33
CA THR A 799 -28.85 -14.47 21.32
C THR A 799 -28.98 -15.62 22.31
N ALA A 800 -30.20 -15.82 22.82
CA ALA A 800 -30.51 -16.75 23.90
C ALA A 800 -29.53 -16.71 25.11
N PRO A 801 -29.25 -15.52 25.69
CA PRO A 801 -28.43 -15.43 26.89
C PRO A 801 -29.14 -16.09 28.09
N LEU A 802 -28.34 -16.70 28.95
CA LEU A 802 -28.73 -17.25 30.25
C LEU A 802 -27.70 -16.79 31.28
N GLY A 803 -28.15 -16.24 32.41
CA GLY A 803 -27.28 -15.65 33.43
C GLY A 803 -26.72 -14.27 33.04
N ASP A 804 -27.42 -13.52 32.19
CA ASP A 804 -27.12 -12.11 31.89
C ASP A 804 -27.04 -11.24 33.16
N ASN A 805 -27.90 -11.53 34.14
CA ASN A 805 -27.94 -10.87 35.45
C ASN A 805 -26.69 -11.09 36.34
N ILE A 806 -25.68 -11.84 35.91
CA ILE A 806 -24.42 -12.02 36.65
C ILE A 806 -23.28 -11.15 36.11
N ILE A 807 -23.45 -10.50 34.95
CA ILE A 807 -22.43 -9.65 34.37
C ILE A 807 -22.32 -8.37 35.20
N SER A 808 -21.10 -8.09 35.69
CA SER A 808 -20.78 -6.94 36.54
C SER A 808 -19.31 -6.53 36.38
N GLU A 809 -18.89 -5.47 37.08
CA GLU A 809 -17.47 -5.06 37.17
C GLU A 809 -16.57 -6.17 37.75
N GLU A 810 -17.10 -7.00 38.66
CA GLU A 810 -16.39 -8.16 39.23
C GLU A 810 -16.51 -9.44 38.38
N ASN A 811 -17.42 -9.46 37.40
CA ASN A 811 -17.69 -10.61 36.51
C ASN A 811 -17.93 -10.16 35.05
N PRO A 812 -16.99 -9.46 34.41
CA PRO A 812 -17.19 -8.94 33.06
C PRO A 812 -17.15 -10.06 32.00
N ILE A 813 -17.74 -9.79 30.84
CA ILE A 813 -17.41 -10.53 29.61
C ILE A 813 -16.13 -9.91 29.04
N LEU A 814 -15.07 -10.71 28.94
CA LEU A 814 -13.77 -10.28 28.44
C LEU A 814 -13.70 -10.45 26.93
N PHE A 815 -13.13 -9.48 26.24
CA PHE A 815 -13.07 -9.43 24.79
C PHE A 815 -11.70 -8.93 24.32
N GLU A 816 -10.96 -9.77 23.60
CA GLU A 816 -9.57 -9.54 23.21
C GLU A 816 -9.46 -9.48 21.66
N PRO A 817 -9.11 -8.35 21.04
CA PRO A 817 -8.85 -8.29 19.60
C PRO A 817 -7.57 -9.04 19.23
N GLU A 818 -7.56 -9.83 18.14
CA GLU A 818 -6.39 -10.62 17.69
C GLU A 818 -5.18 -9.77 17.19
N GLY A 819 -5.18 -8.46 17.41
CA GLY A 819 -4.05 -7.56 17.15
C GLY A 819 -3.67 -6.64 18.31
N GLY A 820 -4.29 -6.79 19.48
CA GLY A 820 -4.11 -5.88 20.62
C GLY A 820 -4.62 -4.46 20.36
N LEU A 821 -4.19 -3.53 21.21
CA LEU A 821 -4.35 -2.07 21.09
C LEU A 821 -3.03 -1.42 21.51
N THR A 822 -2.67 -0.28 20.92
CA THR A 822 -1.51 0.50 21.41
C THR A 822 -1.88 1.28 22.68
N GLU A 823 -0.88 1.85 23.37
CA GLU A 823 -1.14 2.69 24.55
C GLU A 823 -2.08 3.86 24.20
N ASP A 824 -1.82 4.52 23.06
CA ASP A 824 -2.64 5.60 22.46
C ASP A 824 -3.97 5.14 21.82
N GLU A 825 -4.44 3.92 22.09
CA GLU A 825 -5.73 3.40 21.59
C GLU A 825 -6.65 2.89 22.71
N VAL A 826 -7.95 3.20 22.58
CA VAL A 826 -9.04 2.70 23.44
C VAL A 826 -10.10 2.04 22.59
N LEU A 827 -10.59 0.89 23.03
CA LEU A 827 -11.83 0.29 22.57
C LEU A 827 -12.95 0.52 23.60
N VAL A 828 -14.04 1.14 23.15
CA VAL A 828 -15.28 1.31 23.91
C VAL A 828 -16.36 0.40 23.33
N SER A 829 -17.05 -0.37 24.17
CA SER A 829 -18.31 -1.05 23.80
C SER A 829 -19.52 -0.22 24.21
N PHE A 830 -20.57 -0.24 23.39
CA PHE A 830 -21.80 0.50 23.65
C PHE A 830 -23.01 -0.17 22.98
N ALA A 831 -24.22 0.10 23.46
CA ALA A 831 -25.45 -0.45 22.89
C ALA A 831 -26.64 0.50 23.06
N TYR A 832 -27.70 0.27 22.29
CA TYR A 832 -28.98 0.94 22.49
C TYR A 832 -29.82 0.18 23.52
N ASP A 833 -30.31 0.86 24.54
CA ASP A 833 -31.23 0.32 25.55
C ASP A 833 -32.67 0.81 25.32
N GLU A 834 -33.63 -0.12 25.29
CA GLU A 834 -35.05 0.21 25.05
C GLU A 834 -35.78 0.79 26.28
N ASP A 835 -35.30 0.55 27.50
CA ASP A 835 -35.92 1.10 28.72
C ASP A 835 -35.68 2.61 28.87
N SER A 836 -34.43 3.03 28.64
CA SER A 836 -34.00 4.43 28.69
C SER A 836 -34.18 5.17 27.36
N GLY A 837 -34.23 4.44 26.23
CA GLY A 837 -34.29 5.01 24.89
C GLY A 837 -32.98 5.68 24.45
N MET A 838 -31.83 5.20 24.97
CA MET A 838 -30.52 5.83 24.85
C MET A 838 -29.43 4.83 24.45
N TYR A 839 -28.37 5.34 23.82
CA TYR A 839 -27.10 4.63 23.68
C TYR A 839 -26.29 4.73 24.98
N LEU A 840 -25.89 3.61 25.54
CA LEU A 840 -25.13 3.53 26.78
C LEU A 840 -23.77 2.84 26.51
N PRO A 841 -22.64 3.35 27.05
CA PRO A 841 -21.40 2.59 27.11
C PRO A 841 -21.56 1.39 28.05
N LEU A 842 -20.88 0.30 27.72
CA LEU A 842 -20.96 -0.99 28.42
C LEU A 842 -19.61 -1.50 28.92
N GLY A 843 -18.51 -0.85 28.54
CA GLY A 843 -17.16 -1.36 28.83
C GLY A 843 -16.05 -0.60 28.11
N PHE A 844 -14.83 -0.76 28.64
CA PHE A 844 -13.59 -0.19 28.12
C PHE A 844 -12.48 -1.25 28.01
N SER A 845 -11.58 -1.08 27.05
CA SER A 845 -10.28 -1.77 27.04
C SER A 845 -9.40 -1.29 28.20
N ASP A 846 -8.76 -2.22 28.90
CA ASP A 846 -7.69 -1.91 29.84
C ASP A 846 -6.35 -1.56 29.13
N GLU A 847 -5.29 -1.40 29.93
CA GLU A 847 -3.93 -1.13 29.44
C GLU A 847 -3.28 -2.31 28.68
N GLU A 848 -3.78 -3.53 28.87
CA GLU A 848 -3.35 -4.73 28.13
C GLU A 848 -4.15 -4.90 26.82
N GLY A 849 -5.12 -4.01 26.56
CA GLY A 849 -5.97 -4.01 25.38
C GLY A 849 -7.19 -4.94 25.46
N GLN A 850 -7.44 -5.56 26.63
CA GLN A 850 -8.59 -6.42 26.86
C GLN A 850 -9.81 -5.58 27.22
N LEU A 851 -10.89 -5.68 26.43
CA LEU A 851 -12.17 -5.02 26.70
C LEU A 851 -12.95 -5.79 27.77
N HIS A 852 -13.26 -5.09 28.86
CA HIS A 852 -14.14 -5.56 29.93
C HIS A 852 -15.56 -5.07 29.67
N ILE A 853 -16.49 -5.95 29.33
CA ILE A 853 -17.91 -5.63 29.14
C ILE A 853 -18.67 -5.97 30.42
N GLU A 854 -19.14 -4.92 31.11
CA GLU A 854 -19.52 -4.97 32.54
C GLU A 854 -21.04 -4.93 32.75
N ASN A 855 -21.80 -4.73 31.68
CA ASN A 855 -23.25 -4.71 31.66
C ASN A 855 -23.78 -5.14 30.27
N LEU A 856 -25.02 -5.61 30.21
CA LEU A 856 -25.73 -5.95 28.97
C LEU A 856 -27.11 -5.28 28.95
N PRO A 857 -27.51 -4.64 27.83
CA PRO A 857 -28.86 -4.07 27.69
C PRO A 857 -29.89 -5.18 27.48
N LYS A 858 -31.17 -4.84 27.52
CA LYS A 858 -32.24 -5.76 27.12
C LYS A 858 -32.13 -6.14 25.64
N ALA A 859 -32.53 -7.37 25.33
CA ALA A 859 -32.60 -7.86 23.96
C ALA A 859 -33.65 -7.09 23.13
N THR A 860 -33.23 -6.47 22.03
CA THR A 860 -34.09 -5.65 21.16
C THR A 860 -34.66 -6.46 19.99
N PRO A 861 -35.74 -6.02 19.32
CA PRO A 861 -36.32 -6.72 18.17
C PRO A 861 -35.35 -6.88 16.98
N GLY A 862 -35.62 -7.89 16.15
CA GLY A 862 -34.87 -8.21 14.92
C GLY A 862 -33.56 -8.95 15.20
N LYS A 863 -33.43 -10.19 14.68
CA LYS A 863 -32.18 -10.96 14.69
C LYS A 863 -31.39 -10.66 13.41
N ILE A 864 -30.07 -10.50 13.51
CA ILE A 864 -29.18 -10.24 12.35
C ILE A 864 -28.82 -11.56 11.65
N ILE A 865 -28.67 -12.67 12.40
CA ILE A 865 -28.15 -13.94 11.87
C ILE A 865 -29.11 -15.11 12.16
N GLY A 866 -29.92 -15.53 11.19
CA GLY A 866 -30.82 -16.70 11.29
C GLY A 866 -31.65 -16.97 10.03
N ASP A 867 -32.41 -18.08 10.03
CA ASP A 867 -33.31 -18.48 8.94
C ASP A 867 -34.65 -17.71 8.92
N GLU A 868 -35.04 -17.08 10.03
CA GLU A 868 -36.31 -16.36 10.14
C GLU A 868 -36.22 -14.98 9.49
N SER A 869 -37.06 -14.73 8.47
CA SER A 869 -37.18 -13.42 7.86
C SER A 869 -37.83 -12.41 8.82
N ILE A 870 -37.47 -11.13 8.66
CA ILE A 870 -37.92 -9.98 9.48
C ILE A 870 -39.46 -9.86 9.62
N ASN A 871 -40.23 -10.53 8.77
CA ASN A 871 -41.70 -10.41 8.70
C ASN A 871 -42.51 -11.50 9.44
N GLU A 872 -41.90 -12.57 9.98
CA GLU A 872 -42.64 -13.64 10.68
C GLU A 872 -42.36 -13.68 12.19
N ARG A 873 -42.99 -12.76 12.94
CA ARG A 873 -43.20 -12.80 14.41
C ARG A 873 -42.09 -13.48 15.24
N SER A 874 -40.84 -13.04 15.09
CA SER A 874 -39.72 -13.57 15.88
C SER A 874 -39.98 -13.30 17.38
N LEU A 875 -40.38 -14.33 18.12
CA LEU A 875 -40.75 -14.25 19.55
C LEU A 875 -39.55 -14.04 20.49
N SER A 876 -38.33 -14.06 19.94
CA SER A 876 -37.08 -13.72 20.62
C SER A 876 -36.46 -12.45 20.01
N GLY A 877 -36.00 -11.55 20.89
CA GLY A 877 -35.08 -10.48 20.53
C GLY A 877 -33.62 -10.94 20.62
N SER A 878 -32.70 -10.03 20.31
CA SER A 878 -31.26 -10.22 20.47
C SER A 878 -30.58 -8.96 21.00
N ILE A 879 -29.47 -9.12 21.72
CA ILE A 879 -28.63 -8.03 22.20
C ILE A 879 -27.62 -7.69 21.10
N LYS A 880 -27.48 -6.39 20.78
CA LYS A 880 -26.51 -5.88 19.80
C LYS A 880 -25.48 -5.04 20.54
N LEU A 881 -24.21 -5.41 20.43
CA LEU A 881 -23.09 -4.67 21.00
C LEU A 881 -22.32 -4.01 19.86
N PHE A 882 -22.23 -2.68 19.92
CA PHE A 882 -21.44 -1.85 19.01
C PHE A 882 -20.08 -1.55 19.64
N PHE A 883 -19.10 -1.25 18.79
CA PHE A 883 -17.72 -1.00 19.20
C PHE A 883 -17.19 0.28 18.55
N LYS A 884 -16.34 1.02 19.25
CA LYS A 884 -15.67 2.23 18.74
C LYS A 884 -14.20 2.26 19.18
N LYS A 885 -13.28 2.55 18.26
CA LYS A 885 -11.87 2.78 18.59
C LYS A 885 -11.58 4.27 18.61
N VAL A 886 -11.00 4.71 19.71
CA VAL A 886 -10.62 6.11 19.97
C VAL A 886 -9.09 6.16 20.00
N VAL A 887 -8.51 7.20 19.39
CA VAL A 887 -7.06 7.43 19.32
C VAL A 887 -6.76 8.80 19.89
N ILE A 888 -5.93 8.89 20.94
CA ILE A 888 -5.68 10.18 21.62
C ILE A 888 -4.67 11.06 20.89
N GLY A 889 -3.61 10.46 20.31
CA GLY A 889 -2.55 11.20 19.60
C GLY A 889 -3.03 11.98 18.37
N SER A 890 -4.20 11.66 17.80
CA SER A 890 -4.82 12.42 16.70
C SER A 890 -5.68 13.61 17.15
N ILE A 891 -5.64 13.97 18.44
CA ILE A 891 -6.45 15.05 19.03
C ILE A 891 -5.56 16.08 19.72
N THR A 892 -4.73 15.64 20.66
CA THR A 892 -4.04 16.56 21.57
C THR A 892 -2.77 17.15 20.96
N GLY A 893 -2.10 16.45 20.04
CA GLY A 893 -0.76 16.81 19.56
C GLY A 893 0.31 16.82 20.68
N GLN A 894 -0.03 16.35 21.88
CA GLN A 894 0.76 16.53 23.09
C GLN A 894 1.45 15.23 23.49
N THR A 895 2.65 15.03 22.96
CA THR A 895 3.75 14.27 23.63
C THR A 895 4.51 15.14 24.64
N ASN A 896 3.91 16.26 25.07
CA ASN A 896 4.59 17.43 25.63
C ASN A 896 3.94 17.88 26.96
N ASN A 897 4.02 17.03 27.97
CA ASN A 897 3.53 17.35 29.31
C ASN A 897 4.35 18.47 29.97
N ASN A 898 3.68 19.31 30.75
CA ASN A 898 4.25 20.40 31.57
C ASN A 898 4.93 21.48 30.71
N LYS A 899 4.11 22.36 30.12
CA LYS A 899 4.59 23.54 29.39
C LYS A 899 3.84 24.80 29.78
N LEU A 900 4.62 25.84 30.10
CA LEU A 900 4.15 27.22 30.16
C LEU A 900 4.17 27.83 28.74
N ALA A 901 3.06 28.39 28.30
CA ALA A 901 2.93 29.04 26.99
C ALA A 901 2.38 30.47 27.14
N ARG A 902 2.73 31.37 26.21
CA ARG A 902 2.16 32.71 26.08
C ARG A 902 1.05 32.67 25.03
N CYS A 903 -0.09 33.26 25.37
CA CYS A 903 -1.27 33.28 24.52
C CYS A 903 -1.33 34.58 23.71
N SER A 904 -1.72 34.47 22.44
CA SER A 904 -1.92 35.61 21.52
C SER A 904 -2.94 35.25 20.44
N LEU A 905 -3.53 36.26 19.80
CA LEU A 905 -4.34 36.06 18.59
C LEU A 905 -3.43 35.90 17.36
N GLY A 906 -3.74 34.94 16.48
CA GLY A 906 -3.11 34.75 15.18
C GLY A 906 -3.64 35.73 14.11
N GLU A 907 -3.02 35.72 12.92
CA GLU A 907 -3.47 36.53 11.77
C GLU A 907 -4.82 36.08 11.21
N ASP A 908 -5.21 34.83 11.50
CA ASP A 908 -6.50 34.21 11.18
C ASP A 908 -7.60 34.51 12.21
N GLY A 909 -7.26 35.13 13.34
CA GLY A 909 -8.18 35.39 14.45
C GLY A 909 -8.32 34.23 15.45
N VAL A 910 -7.52 33.15 15.34
CA VAL A 910 -7.54 32.01 16.28
C VAL A 910 -6.54 32.24 17.42
N SER A 911 -6.77 31.69 18.60
CA SER A 911 -5.83 31.80 19.73
C SER A 911 -4.67 30.81 19.61
N VAL A 912 -3.45 31.33 19.74
CA VAL A 912 -2.19 30.59 19.60
C VAL A 912 -1.45 30.57 20.94
N ALA A 913 -0.99 29.40 21.35
CA ALA A 913 -0.13 29.21 22.52
C ALA A 913 1.33 28.97 22.07
N THR A 914 2.23 29.90 22.39
CA THR A 914 3.67 29.81 22.06
C THR A 914 4.48 29.52 23.31
N ALA A 915 5.30 28.47 23.32
CA ALA A 915 6.07 28.07 24.50
C ALA A 915 6.97 29.21 25.06
N VAL A 916 6.96 29.39 26.38
CA VAL A 916 7.71 30.45 27.07
C VAL A 916 9.15 29.99 27.31
N GLY A 917 10.13 30.71 26.76
CA GLY A 917 11.55 30.51 27.05
C GLY A 917 12.01 31.23 28.32
N ASP A 918 13.19 30.87 28.82
CA ASP A 918 13.82 31.48 29.99
C ASP A 918 13.86 33.02 29.87
N GLY A 919 13.35 33.71 30.90
CA GLY A 919 13.29 35.17 30.97
C GLY A 919 12.29 35.85 30.02
N ALA A 920 11.49 35.13 29.22
CA ALA A 920 10.60 35.75 28.22
C ALA A 920 9.41 36.55 28.81
N LEU A 921 9.16 36.47 30.12
CA LEU A 921 8.21 37.29 30.86
C LEU A 921 8.90 38.30 31.81
N ALA A 922 10.22 38.50 31.68
CA ALA A 922 10.99 39.41 32.53
C ALA A 922 10.91 40.90 32.13
N ASP A 923 10.22 41.27 31.04
CA ASP A 923 10.07 42.68 30.61
C ASP A 923 9.38 43.53 31.71
N PRO A 924 10.01 44.59 32.26
CA PRO A 924 9.43 45.46 33.28
C PRO A 924 8.14 46.21 32.89
N LYS A 925 7.72 46.14 31.62
CA LYS A 925 6.40 46.61 31.17
C LYS A 925 5.27 45.66 31.55
N LEU A 926 5.52 44.36 31.64
CA LEU A 926 4.51 43.36 31.98
C LEU A 926 4.29 43.39 33.48
N LYS A 927 3.14 43.91 33.93
CA LYS A 927 2.82 44.07 35.35
C LYS A 927 1.62 43.25 35.78
N ASN A 928 0.55 43.24 35.01
CA ASN A 928 -0.63 42.41 35.24
C ASN A 928 -0.60 41.23 34.26
N ILE A 929 -0.45 40.01 34.77
CA ILE A 929 -0.38 38.79 33.94
C ILE A 929 -1.51 37.85 34.37
N CYS A 930 -2.23 37.27 33.41
CA CYS A 930 -3.19 36.20 33.67
C CYS A 930 -2.58 34.84 33.36
N LEU A 931 -2.71 33.87 34.28
CA LEU A 931 -2.37 32.46 34.05
C LEU A 931 -3.65 31.62 33.94
N LEU A 932 -3.82 30.94 32.81
CA LEU A 932 -4.88 29.95 32.58
C LEU A 932 -4.39 28.56 33.01
N VAL A 933 -5.16 27.85 33.83
CA VAL A 933 -4.86 26.49 34.30
C VAL A 933 -6.08 25.58 34.10
N HIS A 934 -5.89 24.47 33.39
CA HIS A 934 -6.95 23.54 33.03
C HIS A 934 -7.27 22.51 34.12
N GLY A 935 -8.38 21.77 33.93
CA GLY A 935 -8.84 20.72 34.82
C GLY A 935 -8.25 19.33 34.55
N ILE A 936 -8.84 18.30 35.16
CA ILE A 936 -8.51 16.87 34.94
C ILE A 936 -9.01 16.32 33.59
N ILE A 937 -9.74 17.13 32.80
CA ILE A 937 -10.21 16.79 31.46
C ILE A 937 -9.79 17.92 30.51
N GLY A 938 -9.06 17.57 29.44
CA GLY A 938 -8.61 18.53 28.43
C GLY A 938 -7.37 19.33 28.85
N ASP A 939 -7.17 20.44 28.14
CA ASP A 939 -6.06 21.40 28.23
C ASP A 939 -6.61 22.85 28.29
N THR A 940 -5.75 23.86 28.14
CA THR A 940 -6.15 25.28 28.20
C THR A 940 -6.81 25.84 26.93
N GLU A 941 -7.00 25.08 25.84
CA GLU A 941 -7.58 25.57 24.57
C GLU A 941 -8.92 26.28 24.76
N GLY A 942 -9.88 25.64 25.44
CA GLY A 942 -11.20 26.22 25.70
C GLY A 942 -11.14 27.49 26.58
N GLN A 943 -10.11 27.64 27.41
CA GLN A 943 -9.89 28.85 28.20
C GLN A 943 -9.28 29.97 27.33
N ARG A 944 -8.41 29.64 26.37
CA ARG A 944 -7.84 30.60 25.41
C ARG A 944 -8.89 31.13 24.44
N GLN A 945 -9.70 30.26 23.84
CA GLN A 945 -10.85 30.65 23.00
C GLN A 945 -11.77 31.64 23.73
N ALA A 946 -12.07 31.35 25.01
CA ALA A 946 -12.89 32.19 25.88
C ALA A 946 -12.27 33.55 26.26
N PHE A 947 -10.95 33.72 26.12
CA PHE A 947 -10.22 34.96 26.40
C PHE A 947 -9.95 35.80 25.14
N PHE A 948 -9.80 35.16 23.98
CA PHE A 948 -9.27 35.77 22.75
C PHE A 948 -10.25 35.79 21.57
N GLU A 949 -11.04 34.74 21.38
CA GLU A 949 -11.83 34.53 20.14
C GLU A 949 -13.31 34.90 20.31
N ASN A 950 -13.87 34.66 21.50
CA ASN A 950 -15.20 35.12 21.85
C ASN A 950 -15.24 36.65 22.04
N ASP A 951 -16.40 37.27 21.83
CA ASP A 951 -16.67 38.72 22.02
C ASP A 951 -16.36 39.27 23.44
N SER A 952 -15.99 38.39 24.38
CA SER A 952 -15.63 38.69 25.78
C SER A 952 -14.38 39.56 25.94
N LYS A 953 -13.40 39.46 25.02
CA LYS A 953 -12.15 40.24 25.02
C LYS A 953 -11.37 40.21 26.35
N LEU A 954 -11.46 39.14 27.14
CA LEU A 954 -10.88 39.10 28.50
C LEU A 954 -9.35 39.26 28.54
N HIS A 955 -8.65 39.00 27.43
CA HIS A 955 -7.22 39.30 27.31
C HIS A 955 -6.90 40.81 27.44
N GLU A 956 -7.81 41.73 27.10
CA GLU A 956 -7.61 43.18 27.18
C GLU A 956 -7.54 43.74 28.62
N TYR A 957 -7.65 42.88 29.63
CA TYR A 957 -7.48 43.20 31.06
C TYR A 957 -6.04 43.03 31.56
N PHE A 958 -5.15 42.43 30.77
CA PHE A 958 -3.81 42.03 31.18
C PHE A 958 -2.73 42.46 30.16
N ASP A 959 -1.49 42.66 30.63
CA ASP A 959 -0.33 42.94 29.77
C ASP A 959 0.18 41.68 29.05
N ALA A 960 -0.13 40.50 29.61
CA ALA A 960 0.04 39.20 29.00
C ALA A 960 -0.98 38.19 29.55
N VAL A 961 -1.43 37.27 28.69
CA VAL A 961 -2.07 36.02 29.11
C VAL A 961 -1.08 34.89 28.82
N ILE A 962 -0.95 33.97 29.77
CA ILE A 962 -0.16 32.75 29.68
C ILE A 962 -1.03 31.55 30.07
N SER A 963 -0.69 30.36 29.59
CA SER A 963 -1.32 29.10 29.94
C SER A 963 -0.29 28.10 30.47
N TYR A 964 -0.74 27.15 31.29
CA TYR A 964 0.08 26.03 31.74
C TYR A 964 -0.65 24.72 31.50
N ASP A 965 -0.15 23.93 30.54
CA ASP A 965 -0.68 22.64 30.14
C ASP A 965 0.17 21.52 30.76
N TYR A 966 -0.45 20.59 31.50
CA TYR A 966 0.23 19.67 32.43
C TYR A 966 -0.39 18.27 32.47
N GLU A 967 0.38 17.27 32.91
CA GLU A 967 -0.13 15.89 33.04
C GLU A 967 -1.04 15.79 34.27
N ASN A 968 -2.30 15.42 34.05
CA ASN A 968 -3.39 15.63 35.00
C ASN A 968 -3.99 14.33 35.59
N LEU A 969 -3.49 13.15 35.23
CA LEU A 969 -4.04 11.86 35.63
C LEU A 969 -3.15 11.05 36.59
N ASN A 970 -1.83 11.12 36.42
CA ASN A 970 -0.89 10.25 37.15
C ASN A 970 0.14 11.02 38.02
N THR A 971 0.49 12.24 37.62
CA THR A 971 1.42 13.12 38.32
C THR A 971 0.74 13.71 39.57
N PRO A 972 1.28 13.53 40.79
CA PRO A 972 0.67 14.05 42.01
C PRO A 972 0.47 15.58 41.96
N ILE A 973 -0.64 16.07 42.52
CA ILE A 973 -1.03 17.49 42.46
C ILE A 973 0.06 18.41 43.07
N GLU A 974 0.77 17.93 44.11
CA GLU A 974 1.89 18.61 44.75
C GLU A 974 3.15 18.70 43.87
N GLU A 975 3.34 17.75 42.95
CA GLU A 975 4.47 17.73 42.01
C GLU A 975 4.20 18.67 40.83
N THR A 976 2.99 18.62 40.27
CA THR A 976 2.52 19.57 39.25
C THR A 976 2.62 21.03 39.74
N ALA A 977 2.28 21.29 41.02
CA ALA A 977 2.42 22.62 41.62
C ALA A 977 3.89 23.09 41.73
N LYS A 978 4.83 22.18 41.99
CA LYS A 978 6.29 22.48 42.02
C LYS A 978 6.85 22.75 40.64
N LEU A 979 6.39 22.01 39.63
CA LEU A 979 6.76 22.23 38.23
C LEU A 979 6.25 23.59 37.75
N LEU A 980 4.98 23.93 38.05
CA LEU A 980 4.42 25.26 37.79
C LEU A 980 5.27 26.39 38.42
N LYS A 981 5.65 26.27 39.71
CA LYS A 981 6.55 27.23 40.36
C LYS A 981 7.90 27.34 39.64
N SER A 982 8.48 26.21 39.24
CA SER A 982 9.76 26.15 38.55
C SER A 982 9.72 26.90 37.21
N ASP A 983 8.67 26.69 36.42
CA ASP A 983 8.55 27.27 35.08
C ASP A 983 8.14 28.75 35.09
N LEU A 984 7.29 29.16 36.04
CA LEU A 984 7.03 30.58 36.31
C LEU A 984 8.34 31.32 36.68
N ALA A 985 9.15 30.73 37.57
CA ALA A 985 10.43 31.31 37.97
C ALA A 985 11.43 31.42 36.80
N LYS A 986 11.55 30.38 35.96
CA LYS A 986 12.38 30.40 34.73
C LYS A 986 11.93 31.46 33.75
N ALA A 987 10.62 31.58 33.53
CA ALA A 987 10.03 32.59 32.65
C ALA A 987 10.29 34.03 33.13
N GLY A 988 10.66 34.21 34.40
CA GLY A 988 10.92 35.51 35.02
C GLY A 988 9.68 36.09 35.71
N ILE A 989 8.84 35.25 36.31
CA ILE A 989 7.83 35.63 37.31
C ILE A 989 8.32 35.12 38.66
N THR A 990 8.75 36.03 39.53
CA THR A 990 9.46 35.66 40.78
C THR A 990 8.94 36.37 42.04
N GLY A 991 7.91 37.22 41.93
CA GLY A 991 7.35 37.99 43.05
C GLY A 991 8.18 39.20 43.43
N ALA A 992 9.49 39.02 43.57
CA ALA A 992 10.48 40.11 43.77
C ALA A 992 10.60 41.07 42.56
N ASP A 993 9.91 40.79 41.46
CA ASP A 993 9.89 41.58 40.22
C ASP A 993 8.76 42.63 40.17
N GLY A 994 7.85 42.62 41.13
CA GLY A 994 6.73 43.57 41.22
C GLY A 994 5.59 43.30 40.24
N LYS A 995 5.46 42.08 39.71
CA LYS A 995 4.32 41.66 38.88
C LYS A 995 3.15 41.17 39.74
N ARG A 996 1.94 41.22 39.19
CA ARG A 996 0.68 40.70 39.74
C ARG A 996 0.20 39.57 38.84
N LEU A 997 0.33 38.33 39.29
CA LEU A 997 -0.19 37.16 38.59
C LEU A 997 -1.61 36.85 39.06
N THR A 998 -2.61 36.97 38.18
CA THR A 998 -3.98 36.49 38.44
C THR A 998 -4.13 35.11 37.80
N ILE A 999 -4.43 34.09 38.60
CA ILE A 999 -4.68 32.74 38.09
C ILE A 999 -6.18 32.55 37.85
N VAL A 1000 -6.56 32.04 36.68
CA VAL A 1000 -7.91 31.58 36.35
C VAL A 1000 -7.85 30.07 36.12
N ALA A 1001 -8.31 29.32 37.12
CA ALA A 1001 -8.12 27.88 37.22
C ALA A 1001 -9.44 27.12 37.15
N HIS A 1002 -9.48 26.07 36.34
CA HIS A 1002 -10.63 25.18 36.17
C HIS A 1002 -10.46 23.90 36.99
N SER A 1003 -11.53 23.45 37.65
CA SER A 1003 -11.62 22.11 38.27
C SER A 1003 -10.36 21.79 39.11
N MET A 1004 -9.68 20.67 38.87
CA MET A 1004 -8.43 20.25 39.53
C MET A 1004 -7.28 21.26 39.40
N GLY A 1005 -7.22 22.08 38.34
CA GLY A 1005 -6.22 23.14 38.21
C GLY A 1005 -6.28 24.16 39.36
N GLY A 1006 -7.46 24.34 39.97
CA GLY A 1006 -7.60 25.16 41.17
C GLY A 1006 -7.02 24.53 42.43
N LEU A 1007 -6.86 23.19 42.49
CA LEU A 1007 -6.13 22.49 43.55
C LEU A 1007 -4.61 22.58 43.36
N VAL A 1008 -4.13 22.43 42.11
CA VAL A 1008 -2.73 22.70 41.74
C VAL A 1008 -2.35 24.13 42.15
N SER A 1009 -3.21 25.09 41.80
CA SER A 1009 -3.02 26.52 42.10
C SER A 1009 -3.05 26.80 43.61
N ARG A 1010 -3.99 26.21 44.36
CA ARG A 1010 -4.01 26.33 45.83
C ARG A 1010 -2.78 25.73 46.49
N TRP A 1011 -2.32 24.54 46.07
CA TRP A 1011 -1.10 23.95 46.64
C TRP A 1011 0.15 24.79 46.34
N PHE A 1012 0.26 25.30 45.10
CA PHE A 1012 1.32 26.24 44.72
C PHE A 1012 1.34 27.48 45.66
N ILE A 1013 0.19 28.09 45.91
CA ILE A 1013 0.07 29.29 46.77
C ILE A 1013 0.32 28.94 48.25
N GLU A 1014 -0.39 27.94 48.81
CA GLU A 1014 -0.46 27.67 50.25
C GLU A 1014 0.71 26.84 50.79
N HIS A 1015 1.41 26.06 49.95
CA HIS A 1015 2.45 25.14 50.40
C HIS A 1015 3.81 25.31 49.70
N GLU A 1016 3.84 25.73 48.43
CA GLU A 1016 5.11 25.91 47.70
C GLU A 1016 5.63 27.35 47.71
N GLY A 1017 4.94 28.29 48.36
CA GLY A 1017 5.32 29.70 48.41
C GLY A 1017 5.08 30.42 47.07
N GLY A 1018 3.89 30.23 46.50
CA GLY A 1018 3.36 30.98 45.35
C GLY A 1018 2.63 32.25 45.77
N ASP A 1019 2.38 32.45 47.06
CA ASP A 1019 1.85 33.66 47.67
C ASP A 1019 2.71 34.90 47.41
N GLU A 1020 4.04 34.75 47.32
CA GLU A 1020 4.94 35.82 46.87
C GLU A 1020 4.72 36.25 45.41
N MET A 1021 4.07 35.43 44.57
CA MET A 1021 3.92 35.63 43.12
C MET A 1021 2.49 35.93 42.68
N VAL A 1022 1.51 35.30 43.33
CA VAL A 1022 0.09 35.32 42.93
C VAL A 1022 -0.63 36.46 43.61
N HIS A 1023 -1.26 37.32 42.81
CA HIS A 1023 -2.09 38.40 43.32
C HIS A 1023 -3.54 37.96 43.62
N GLN A 1024 -4.10 37.04 42.84
CA GLN A 1024 -5.46 36.52 43.03
C GLN A 1024 -5.61 35.14 42.36
N LEU A 1025 -6.47 34.30 42.93
CA LEU A 1025 -6.89 33.02 42.33
C LEU A 1025 -8.41 33.03 42.10
N ILE A 1026 -8.82 32.92 40.84
CA ILE A 1026 -10.21 32.68 40.43
C ILE A 1026 -10.36 31.19 40.11
N GLN A 1027 -11.22 30.49 40.86
CA GLN A 1027 -11.52 29.08 40.69
C GLN A 1027 -12.88 28.90 40.01
N MET A 1028 -12.96 28.03 39.01
CA MET A 1028 -14.21 27.67 38.33
C MET A 1028 -14.46 26.16 38.51
N GLY A 1029 -15.45 25.80 39.33
CA GLY A 1029 -15.81 24.40 39.62
C GLY A 1029 -14.79 23.58 40.43
N THR A 1030 -13.83 24.19 41.10
CA THR A 1030 -12.76 23.44 41.80
C THR A 1030 -13.28 22.59 42.98
N PRO A 1031 -12.94 21.29 43.06
CA PRO A 1031 -13.32 20.42 44.17
C PRO A 1031 -12.46 20.64 45.43
N ASN A 1032 -12.51 21.85 46.00
CA ASN A 1032 -11.76 22.21 47.21
C ASN A 1032 -12.02 21.26 48.39
N GLY A 1033 -13.24 20.72 48.51
CA GLY A 1033 -13.63 19.75 49.51
C GLY A 1033 -13.50 18.28 49.12
N GLY A 1034 -13.10 18.00 47.87
CA GLY A 1034 -13.16 16.69 47.20
C GLY A 1034 -14.43 16.51 46.35
N SER A 1035 -14.35 15.68 45.31
CA SER A 1035 -15.50 15.40 44.43
C SER A 1035 -16.25 14.16 44.92
N GLU A 1036 -17.59 14.21 45.00
CA GLU A 1036 -18.41 13.10 45.52
C GLU A 1036 -18.45 11.85 44.61
N THR A 1037 -17.60 11.82 43.58
CA THR A 1037 -17.28 10.67 42.73
C THR A 1037 -16.53 9.57 43.48
N SER A 1038 -17.10 9.03 44.56
CA SER A 1038 -16.71 7.71 45.10
C SER A 1038 -16.95 6.58 44.08
N ASP A 1039 -17.63 6.90 42.98
CA ASP A 1039 -17.81 6.09 41.80
C ASP A 1039 -17.53 6.92 40.53
N PHE A 1040 -16.27 7.35 40.39
CA PHE A 1040 -15.81 8.08 39.21
C PHE A 1040 -16.02 7.29 37.91
N ARG A 1041 -15.96 5.95 37.97
CA ARG A 1041 -16.34 5.03 36.88
C ARG A 1041 -17.75 5.35 36.36
N LYS A 1042 -18.77 5.32 37.23
CA LYS A 1042 -20.16 5.66 36.85
C LYS A 1042 -20.32 7.10 36.34
N SER A 1043 -19.46 8.02 36.77
CA SER A 1043 -19.45 9.41 36.30
C SER A 1043 -18.94 9.53 34.85
N VAL A 1044 -17.88 8.79 34.49
CA VAL A 1044 -17.38 8.69 33.11
C VAL A 1044 -18.42 8.02 32.19
N PHE A 1045 -18.99 6.88 32.61
CA PHE A 1045 -20.09 6.23 31.89
C PHE A 1045 -21.28 7.18 31.69
N GLY A 1046 -21.64 7.98 32.70
CA GLY A 1046 -22.72 8.97 32.65
C GLY A 1046 -22.47 10.11 31.66
N MET A 1047 -21.29 10.75 31.73
CA MET A 1047 -20.90 11.81 30.81
C MET A 1047 -20.83 11.32 29.35
N MET A 1048 -20.29 10.13 29.12
CA MET A 1048 -20.29 9.52 27.79
C MET A 1048 -21.71 9.21 27.29
N SER A 1049 -22.60 8.72 28.17
CA SER A 1049 -24.01 8.52 27.83
C SER A 1049 -24.69 9.84 27.41
N MET A 1050 -24.45 10.95 28.11
CA MET A 1050 -25.00 12.25 27.71
C MET A 1050 -24.47 12.71 26.35
N ALA A 1051 -23.16 12.58 26.11
CA ALA A 1051 -22.53 12.93 24.84
C ALA A 1051 -23.12 12.11 23.67
N MET A 1052 -23.23 10.79 23.85
CA MET A 1052 -23.82 9.84 22.89
C MET A 1052 -25.25 10.22 22.50
N ASN A 1053 -26.05 10.72 23.44
CA ASN A 1053 -27.47 11.00 23.25
C ASN A 1053 -27.81 12.48 22.99
N GLY A 1054 -26.80 13.29 22.65
CA GLY A 1054 -27.01 14.60 22.03
C GLY A 1054 -26.49 15.82 22.80
N ALA A 1055 -25.84 15.64 23.96
CA ALA A 1055 -25.18 16.74 24.67
C ALA A 1055 -23.97 17.26 23.87
N ALA A 1056 -24.18 18.24 23.00
CA ALA A 1056 -23.19 18.71 22.03
C ALA A 1056 -21.89 19.18 22.68
N PHE A 1057 -21.98 19.89 23.81
CA PHE A 1057 -20.86 20.40 24.59
C PHE A 1057 -19.93 19.30 25.16
N LEU A 1058 -20.44 18.08 25.40
CA LEU A 1058 -19.65 16.93 25.84
C LEU A 1058 -18.94 16.20 24.68
N LYS A 1059 -19.31 16.44 23.42
CA LYS A 1059 -18.78 15.67 22.27
C LYS A 1059 -17.29 15.89 21.97
N PRO A 1060 -16.70 17.09 22.13
CA PRO A 1060 -15.24 17.26 22.01
C PRO A 1060 -14.47 16.39 23.01
N TYR A 1061 -15.05 16.14 24.20
CA TYR A 1061 -14.42 15.41 25.30
C TYR A 1061 -14.65 13.90 25.27
N LEU A 1062 -15.52 13.37 24.38
CA LEU A 1062 -15.77 11.93 24.21
C LEU A 1062 -14.47 11.08 24.13
N PRO A 1063 -13.43 11.51 23.39
CA PRO A 1063 -12.17 10.78 23.36
C PRO A 1063 -11.45 10.76 24.71
N VAL A 1064 -11.30 11.91 25.36
CA VAL A 1064 -10.61 12.02 26.66
C VAL A 1064 -11.34 11.18 27.71
N LEU A 1065 -12.68 11.25 27.75
CA LEU A 1065 -13.51 10.40 28.60
C LEU A 1065 -13.30 8.89 28.33
N SER A 1066 -13.06 8.50 27.08
CA SER A 1066 -12.76 7.11 26.72
C SER A 1066 -11.38 6.65 27.23
N PHE A 1067 -10.36 7.51 27.14
CA PHE A 1067 -9.00 7.24 27.67
C PHE A 1067 -8.95 7.20 29.19
N ILE A 1068 -9.72 8.08 29.83
CA ILE A 1068 -9.98 8.01 31.26
C ILE A 1068 -10.63 6.65 31.58
N GLY A 1069 -11.69 6.25 30.87
CA GLY A 1069 -12.36 4.95 31.03
C GLY A 1069 -11.43 3.74 30.96
N LYS A 1070 -10.48 3.71 30.01
CA LYS A 1070 -9.46 2.64 29.88
C LYS A 1070 -8.66 2.43 31.16
N ARG A 1071 -8.21 3.51 31.81
CA ARG A 1071 -7.40 3.45 33.02
C ARG A 1071 -8.20 3.32 34.33
N VAL A 1072 -9.53 3.40 34.31
CA VAL A 1072 -10.36 3.06 35.49
C VAL A 1072 -10.45 1.53 35.70
N THR A 1073 -10.18 0.72 34.67
CA THR A 1073 -10.27 -0.76 34.73
C THR A 1073 -9.34 -1.40 35.78
N LYS A 1074 -8.20 -0.76 36.10
CA LYS A 1074 -7.35 -1.04 37.26
C LYS A 1074 -7.27 0.24 38.09
N ALA A 1075 -7.43 0.16 39.42
CA ALA A 1075 -7.57 1.34 40.28
C ALA A 1075 -6.26 2.15 40.49
N VAL A 1076 -5.76 2.80 39.44
CA VAL A 1076 -4.46 3.51 39.41
C VAL A 1076 -4.59 4.88 38.72
N PHE A 1077 -5.22 5.82 39.41
CA PHE A 1077 -5.13 7.25 39.09
C PHE A 1077 -4.82 8.04 40.37
N HIS A 1078 -3.58 8.54 40.49
CA HIS A 1078 -3.12 9.22 41.70
C HIS A 1078 -3.90 10.52 41.97
N THR A 1079 -4.16 11.33 40.94
CA THR A 1079 -4.85 12.62 41.11
C THR A 1079 -6.33 12.47 41.52
N LEU A 1080 -7.02 11.44 41.02
CA LEU A 1080 -8.40 11.13 41.42
C LEU A 1080 -8.49 10.65 42.86
N ASN A 1081 -7.56 9.79 43.30
CA ASN A 1081 -7.46 9.40 44.71
C ASN A 1081 -7.15 10.62 45.59
N GLN A 1082 -6.34 11.56 45.11
CA GLN A 1082 -6.10 12.85 45.76
C GLN A 1082 -7.32 13.80 45.75
N MET A 1083 -8.36 13.55 44.95
CA MET A 1083 -9.63 14.31 44.99
C MET A 1083 -10.77 13.60 45.75
N SER A 1084 -10.52 12.42 46.33
CA SER A 1084 -11.51 11.69 47.14
C SER A 1084 -11.86 12.44 48.44
N PRO A 1085 -13.14 12.80 48.70
CA PRO A 1085 -13.55 13.62 49.84
C PRO A 1085 -13.48 12.88 51.18
N THR A 1086 -13.41 11.55 51.15
CA THR A 1086 -13.30 10.68 52.34
C THR A 1086 -11.88 10.16 52.56
N GLU A 1087 -11.14 9.86 51.49
CA GLU A 1087 -9.89 9.09 51.59
C GLU A 1087 -8.63 9.90 51.29
N SER A 1088 -8.71 11.02 50.55
CA SER A 1088 -7.54 11.81 50.14
C SER A 1088 -6.74 12.41 51.31
N ASP A 1089 -5.49 11.97 51.50
CA ASP A 1089 -4.55 12.63 52.41
C ASP A 1089 -4.12 14.02 51.90
N PHE A 1090 -4.11 14.25 50.58
CA PHE A 1090 -3.86 15.57 49.98
C PHE A 1090 -4.90 16.60 50.43
N LEU A 1091 -6.19 16.27 50.36
CA LEU A 1091 -7.27 17.19 50.79
C LEU A 1091 -7.33 17.35 52.31
N LYS A 1092 -6.89 16.33 53.08
CA LYS A 1092 -6.71 16.45 54.54
C LYS A 1092 -5.53 17.37 54.91
N ALA A 1093 -4.49 17.43 54.08
CA ALA A 1093 -3.38 18.37 54.25
C ALA A 1093 -3.75 19.79 53.82
N LEU A 1094 -4.27 19.95 52.60
CA LEU A 1094 -4.63 21.25 52.01
C LEU A 1094 -5.75 21.98 52.78
N ASN A 1095 -6.65 21.24 53.43
CA ASN A 1095 -7.75 21.81 54.22
C ASN A 1095 -7.59 21.61 55.74
N LYS A 1096 -6.34 21.55 56.22
CA LYS A 1096 -6.03 21.40 57.64
C LYS A 1096 -6.18 22.71 58.41
N ASP A 1097 -6.72 22.64 59.63
CA ASP A 1097 -6.72 23.78 60.55
C ASP A 1097 -5.28 24.28 60.79
N GLY A 1098 -5.02 25.55 60.46
CA GLY A 1098 -3.70 26.16 60.55
C GLY A 1098 -2.80 25.99 59.31
N SER A 1099 -3.34 25.58 58.15
CA SER A 1099 -2.66 25.78 56.86
C SER A 1099 -2.35 27.27 56.62
N PRO A 1100 -1.29 27.63 55.86
CA PRO A 1100 -0.88 29.02 55.70
C PRO A 1100 -1.97 29.89 55.06
N ASN A 1101 -2.39 30.94 55.77
CA ASN A 1101 -3.14 32.02 55.15
C ASN A 1101 -2.15 32.87 54.34
N SER A 1102 -2.15 32.66 53.02
CA SER A 1102 -1.31 33.33 52.04
C SER A 1102 -1.62 34.82 51.87
N GLY A 1103 -2.75 35.31 52.39
CA GLY A 1103 -3.24 36.67 52.14
C GLY A 1103 -3.71 36.93 50.69
N VAL A 1104 -3.55 35.95 49.80
CA VAL A 1104 -3.99 36.02 48.40
C VAL A 1104 -5.51 35.85 48.33
N PRO A 1105 -6.29 36.84 47.87
CA PRO A 1105 -7.75 36.70 47.75
C PRO A 1105 -8.11 35.59 46.74
N TYR A 1106 -9.07 34.75 47.11
CA TYR A 1106 -9.65 33.75 46.20
C TYR A 1106 -11.05 34.19 45.77
N THR A 1107 -11.54 33.65 44.66
CA THR A 1107 -12.91 33.89 44.18
C THR A 1107 -13.40 32.63 43.48
N VAL A 1108 -14.59 32.14 43.83
CA VAL A 1108 -15.11 30.87 43.33
C VAL A 1108 -16.37 31.12 42.49
N ILE A 1109 -16.35 30.66 41.25
CA ILE A 1109 -17.52 30.60 40.37
C ILE A 1109 -17.98 29.14 40.33
N GLY A 1110 -19.20 28.89 40.79
CA GLY A 1110 -19.76 27.54 40.94
C GLY A 1110 -21.01 27.33 40.09
N GLY A 1111 -21.03 26.25 39.33
CA GLY A 1111 -22.17 25.84 38.52
C GLY A 1111 -23.32 25.27 39.34
N ASP A 1112 -24.55 25.53 38.92
CA ASP A 1112 -25.75 24.80 39.34
C ASP A 1112 -26.51 24.27 38.10
N THR A 1113 -26.42 22.96 37.89
CA THR A 1113 -27.16 22.25 36.84
C THR A 1113 -28.68 22.37 36.96
N ASN A 1114 -29.20 22.60 38.18
CA ASN A 1114 -30.63 22.76 38.40
C ASN A 1114 -31.13 24.12 37.88
N ALA A 1115 -30.31 25.16 38.02
CA ALA A 1115 -30.58 26.52 37.53
C ALA A 1115 -30.53 26.66 36.00
N ILE A 1116 -29.87 25.74 35.28
CA ILE A 1116 -29.82 25.73 33.80
C ILE A 1116 -31.24 25.83 33.23
N LYS A 1117 -31.48 26.86 32.40
CA LYS A 1117 -32.75 27.07 31.71
C LYS A 1117 -32.70 26.39 30.34
N PRO A 1118 -33.71 25.60 29.94
CA PRO A 1118 -33.78 25.06 28.59
C PRO A 1118 -33.90 26.20 27.57
N GLU A 1119 -33.27 26.03 26.40
CA GLU A 1119 -33.22 27.07 25.37
C GLU A 1119 -34.62 27.44 24.87
N LYS A 1120 -34.91 28.74 24.82
CA LYS A 1120 -36.08 29.25 24.12
C LYS A 1120 -35.78 29.35 22.63
N MET A 1121 -36.23 28.36 21.87
CA MET A 1121 -36.59 28.59 20.48
C MET A 1121 -37.93 29.32 20.45
N ASP A 1122 -37.92 30.58 20.00
CA ASP A 1122 -39.14 31.24 19.53
C ASP A 1122 -39.71 30.49 18.29
N ASP A 1123 -40.96 30.80 17.91
CA ASP A 1123 -41.73 30.12 16.85
C ASP A 1123 -42.09 28.62 17.07
N GLN A 1124 -42.10 28.12 18.32
CA GLN A 1124 -42.71 26.82 18.66
C GLN A 1124 -43.88 26.95 19.66
N PRO A 1125 -44.97 26.15 19.53
CA PRO A 1125 -46.09 26.19 20.47
C PRO A 1125 -45.71 25.83 21.92
N LEU A 1126 -46.25 26.55 22.90
CA LEU A 1126 -45.98 26.40 24.34
C LEU A 1126 -45.94 24.95 24.84
N LEU A 1127 -46.90 24.12 24.44
CA LEU A 1127 -46.98 22.72 24.91
C LEU A 1127 -45.84 21.86 24.34
N LYS A 1128 -45.34 22.20 23.15
CA LYS A 1128 -44.20 21.53 22.49
C LYS A 1128 -42.87 22.05 23.04
N GLN A 1129 -42.77 23.36 23.33
CA GLN A 1129 -41.65 23.93 24.11
C GLN A 1129 -41.54 23.25 25.48
N PHE A 1130 -42.65 23.04 26.20
CA PHE A 1130 -42.68 22.32 27.48
C PHE A 1130 -42.15 20.88 27.35
N TRP A 1131 -42.60 20.11 26.35
CA TRP A 1131 -42.09 18.75 26.14
C TRP A 1131 -40.62 18.70 25.69
N LEU A 1132 -40.12 19.69 24.94
CA LEU A 1132 -38.68 19.81 24.64
C LEU A 1132 -37.88 20.18 25.90
N ALA A 1133 -38.35 21.13 26.70
CA ALA A 1133 -37.75 21.52 27.98
C ALA A 1133 -37.64 20.33 28.95
N VAL A 1134 -38.69 19.51 29.04
CA VAL A 1134 -38.69 18.26 29.81
C VAL A 1134 -37.67 17.26 29.24
N LYS A 1135 -37.59 17.08 27.92
CA LYS A 1135 -36.56 16.24 27.29
C LYS A 1135 -35.14 16.76 27.50
N GLN A 1136 -34.92 18.07 27.53
CA GLN A 1136 -33.60 18.68 27.78
C GLN A 1136 -33.18 18.57 29.26
N LYS A 1137 -34.12 18.66 30.21
CA LYS A 1137 -33.81 18.47 31.65
C LYS A 1137 -33.72 17.00 32.08
N ALA A 1138 -34.38 16.07 31.40
CA ALA A 1138 -34.39 14.65 31.78
C ALA A 1138 -32.99 14.01 31.95
N PRO A 1139 -31.99 14.26 31.06
CA PRO A 1139 -30.62 13.77 31.27
C PRO A 1139 -29.98 14.27 32.57
N TYR A 1140 -30.03 15.56 32.88
CA TYR A 1140 -29.45 16.13 34.10
C TYR A 1140 -30.13 15.62 35.37
N VAL A 1141 -31.47 15.52 35.36
CA VAL A 1141 -32.24 14.98 36.50
C VAL A 1141 -31.94 13.49 36.72
N LEU A 1142 -31.71 12.72 35.65
CA LEU A 1142 -31.29 11.33 35.75
C LEU A 1142 -29.85 11.21 36.27
N LEU A 1143 -28.93 12.07 35.82
CA LEU A 1143 -27.53 12.05 36.25
C LEU A 1143 -27.36 12.43 37.74
N ASN A 1144 -28.01 13.52 38.20
CA ASN A 1144 -27.95 13.93 39.60
C ASN A 1144 -28.39 12.79 40.54
N LYS A 1145 -29.42 12.04 40.14
CA LYS A 1145 -29.94 10.88 40.88
C LYS A 1145 -29.02 9.64 40.82
N LEU A 1146 -28.22 9.48 39.77
CA LEU A 1146 -27.28 8.36 39.60
C LEU A 1146 -25.92 8.61 40.27
N VAL A 1147 -25.41 9.85 40.21
CA VAL A 1147 -24.08 10.23 40.67
C VAL A 1147 -24.10 10.69 42.13
N PHE A 1148 -24.77 11.80 42.43
CA PHE A 1148 -24.66 12.49 43.73
C PHE A 1148 -25.55 11.92 44.83
N LYS A 1149 -26.68 11.28 44.47
CA LYS A 1149 -27.66 10.68 45.42
C LYS A 1149 -28.35 11.68 46.37
N SER A 1150 -27.99 12.97 46.33
CA SER A 1150 -28.69 14.09 46.97
C SER A 1150 -29.30 15.04 45.93
N GLU A 1151 -30.00 16.09 46.40
CA GLU A 1151 -30.55 17.17 45.57
C GLU A 1151 -29.72 18.47 45.68
N ASP A 1152 -28.49 18.40 46.19
CA ASP A 1152 -27.66 19.59 46.45
C ASP A 1152 -27.21 20.28 45.15
N PRO A 1153 -27.13 21.63 45.13
CA PRO A 1153 -26.60 22.38 43.98
C PRO A 1153 -25.20 21.90 43.61
N ASN A 1154 -25.04 21.52 42.35
CA ASN A 1154 -23.82 20.92 41.83
C ASN A 1154 -23.68 21.19 40.32
N ASP A 1155 -22.46 21.13 39.83
CA ASP A 1155 -22.14 21.40 38.43
C ASP A 1155 -22.04 20.14 37.55
N MET A 1156 -22.53 18.97 37.98
CA MET A 1156 -22.33 17.63 37.38
C MET A 1156 -21.05 16.88 37.83
N ALA A 1157 -20.05 17.55 38.41
CA ALA A 1157 -18.87 16.87 38.98
C ALA A 1157 -18.56 17.25 40.43
N VAL A 1158 -18.96 18.44 40.88
CA VAL A 1158 -18.64 18.98 42.21
C VAL A 1158 -19.88 19.63 42.82
N THR A 1159 -20.16 19.35 44.10
CA THR A 1159 -21.20 20.04 44.87
C THR A 1159 -20.72 21.43 45.29
N GLN A 1160 -21.60 22.43 45.30
CA GLN A 1160 -21.21 23.81 45.67
C GLN A 1160 -20.66 23.89 47.12
N VAL A 1161 -21.09 22.99 48.00
CA VAL A 1161 -20.54 22.80 49.35
C VAL A 1161 -19.06 22.39 49.31
N SER A 1162 -18.67 21.50 48.39
CA SER A 1162 -17.27 21.15 48.17
C SER A 1162 -16.47 22.32 47.60
N MET A 1163 -17.01 23.06 46.63
CA MET A 1163 -16.34 24.23 46.05
C MET A 1163 -16.01 25.30 47.09
N GLN A 1164 -16.87 25.49 48.10
CA GLN A 1164 -16.71 26.49 49.16
C GLN A 1164 -15.75 26.08 50.29
N LYS A 1165 -15.24 24.84 50.31
CA LYS A 1165 -14.43 24.30 51.41
C LYS A 1165 -12.95 24.76 51.33
N VAL A 1166 -12.72 26.06 51.52
CA VAL A 1166 -11.41 26.72 51.59
C VAL A 1166 -11.20 27.27 53.00
N PRO A 1167 -10.48 26.57 53.91
CA PRO A 1167 -10.37 26.99 55.32
C PRO A 1167 -9.50 28.23 55.58
N THR A 1168 -8.77 28.73 54.57
CA THR A 1168 -7.75 29.78 54.72
C THR A 1168 -8.28 31.21 54.64
N GLN A 1169 -9.59 31.43 54.43
CA GLN A 1169 -10.18 32.77 54.30
C GLN A 1169 -11.47 32.95 55.12
N ASP A 1170 -11.53 34.02 55.92
CA ASP A 1170 -12.69 34.36 56.78
C ASP A 1170 -13.98 34.65 55.98
N THR A 1171 -13.83 35.11 54.74
CA THR A 1171 -14.93 35.31 53.78
C THR A 1171 -14.47 34.92 52.39
N LEU A 1172 -15.07 33.89 51.81
CA LEU A 1172 -14.81 33.43 50.44
C LEU A 1172 -15.88 33.98 49.48
N PRO A 1173 -15.52 34.87 48.52
CA PRO A 1173 -16.42 35.29 47.45
C PRO A 1173 -16.87 34.10 46.59
N PHE A 1174 -18.14 33.73 46.69
CA PHE A 1174 -18.74 32.62 45.94
C PHE A 1174 -19.90 33.11 45.05
N HIS A 1175 -19.86 32.74 43.78
CA HIS A 1175 -20.85 33.13 42.77
C HIS A 1175 -21.46 31.89 42.13
N SER A 1176 -22.71 31.58 42.47
CA SER A 1176 -23.49 30.55 41.78
C SER A 1176 -23.95 31.04 40.40
N VAL A 1177 -23.76 30.23 39.37
CA VAL A 1177 -24.17 30.50 37.96
C VAL A 1177 -24.82 29.25 37.36
N ALA A 1178 -25.75 29.44 36.43
CA ALA A 1178 -26.50 28.35 35.79
C ALA A 1178 -25.67 27.57 34.74
N CYS A 1179 -24.62 26.86 35.17
CA CYS A 1179 -23.64 26.19 34.32
C CYS A 1179 -23.33 24.76 34.79
N ASP A 1180 -22.84 23.90 33.88
CA ASP A 1180 -22.22 22.62 34.19
C ASP A 1180 -20.68 22.70 34.27
N HIS A 1181 -20.04 21.62 34.71
CA HIS A 1181 -18.64 21.55 35.08
C HIS A 1181 -17.67 21.78 33.93
N ILE A 1182 -18.03 21.45 32.69
CA ILE A 1182 -17.13 21.58 31.54
C ILE A 1182 -17.45 22.79 30.66
N SER A 1183 -18.65 23.37 30.81
CA SER A 1183 -19.09 24.51 29.99
C SER A 1183 -18.70 25.90 30.54
N TYR A 1184 -18.01 26.02 31.68
CA TYR A 1184 -17.71 27.32 32.32
C TYR A 1184 -17.13 28.39 31.37
N PHE A 1185 -16.33 28.00 30.37
CA PHE A 1185 -15.65 28.91 29.45
C PHE A 1185 -16.42 29.19 28.15
N CYS A 1186 -17.51 28.46 27.88
CA CYS A 1186 -18.41 28.70 26.75
C CYS A 1186 -19.84 29.11 27.15
N TYR A 1187 -20.20 28.98 28.44
CA TYR A 1187 -21.53 29.35 28.93
C TYR A 1187 -21.60 30.84 29.29
N ALA A 1188 -22.48 31.57 28.62
CA ALA A 1188 -22.56 33.03 28.69
C ALA A 1188 -22.75 33.60 30.11
N GLU A 1189 -23.50 32.92 30.99
CA GLU A 1189 -23.72 33.39 32.38
C GLU A 1189 -22.45 33.27 33.24
N ALA A 1190 -21.64 32.23 33.02
CA ALA A 1190 -20.36 32.05 33.71
C ALA A 1190 -19.30 33.03 33.19
N MET A 1191 -19.24 33.23 31.87
CA MET A 1191 -18.33 34.18 31.23
C MET A 1191 -18.64 35.64 31.59
N ALA A 1192 -19.92 36.03 31.63
CA ALA A 1192 -20.33 37.35 32.11
C ALA A 1192 -19.96 37.58 33.58
N LYS A 1193 -20.07 36.55 34.43
CA LYS A 1193 -19.64 36.63 35.84
C LYS A 1193 -18.12 36.75 35.97
N LEU A 1194 -17.35 36.02 35.17
CA LEU A 1194 -15.89 36.14 35.12
C LEU A 1194 -15.47 37.55 34.68
N GLN A 1195 -16.11 38.11 33.65
CA GLN A 1195 -15.88 39.49 33.21
C GLN A 1195 -16.17 40.50 34.33
N GLU A 1196 -17.32 40.42 34.99
CA GLU A 1196 -17.70 41.30 36.11
C GLU A 1196 -16.66 41.28 37.25
N ILE A 1197 -16.11 40.10 37.57
CA ILE A 1197 -15.08 39.92 38.60
C ILE A 1197 -13.75 40.60 38.17
N LEU A 1198 -13.39 40.56 36.88
CA LEU A 1198 -12.20 41.21 36.33
C LEU A 1198 -12.38 42.74 36.18
N GLU A 1199 -13.58 43.22 35.85
CA GLU A 1199 -13.91 44.65 35.82
C GLU A 1199 -13.78 45.29 37.21
N GLN A 1200 -14.28 44.62 38.26
CA GLN A 1200 -14.16 45.10 39.64
C GLN A 1200 -12.70 45.24 40.11
N GLN A 1201 -11.79 44.39 39.62
CA GLN A 1201 -10.35 44.49 39.91
C GLN A 1201 -9.66 45.65 39.19
N ARG A 1202 -10.16 46.07 38.03
CA ARG A 1202 -9.56 47.13 37.19
C ARG A 1202 -9.88 48.55 37.68
N GLY A 1203 -10.89 48.69 38.54
CA GLY A 1203 -11.36 49.97 39.08
C GLY A 1203 -10.90 50.31 40.52
N GLY A 1204 -9.99 49.52 41.11
CA GLY A 1204 -9.49 49.67 42.49
C GLY A 1204 -8.09 50.26 42.60
#